data_AF-A0A1E3H097-F1
#
_entry.id   AF-A0A1E3H097-F1
#
_cell.length_a   1.000
_cell.length_b   1.000
_cell.length_c   1.000
_cell.angle_alpha   90.00
_cell.angle_beta   90.00
_cell.angle_gamma   90.00
#
_symmetry.space_group_name_H-M   'P 1'
#
loop_
_entity.id
_entity.type
_entity.pdbx_description
1 polymer ?
#
loop_
_entity_poly.entity_id
_entity_poly.type
_entity_poly.pdbx_seq_one_letter_code
_entity_poly.pdbx_strand_id
1 'polypeptide(L)'
;MGTYEILDQRFKALIIGHAKRETLYTGCRWAEGPVYVPAAKSLIWSDIPNDRLMRFDETDGSVSVFEHPCGYHNGHTLDREGRIVACEHGGRRISRLEHDGRWTGLVDRFDGKRFNSPNDVVVKSDGTIWFTDPTYGIDSSYEGFAATAEIGASNVYRLDPASGAVSAVVTDMVQPNGLAFSPDETQLYVADTGSSHIDGHPREIRVYDVAADGASVSNGRNFADSPAGLFDGFRFDNRGHLWTSTENAVSCYAPDGTELGRIPVPEIVSNVTFGGPKRNRLYITAQTSLYAIYLTPTPPAGGNPDPHPTRPRPVNPFRMISDALAARAFKRAVKAGNAANRERRWTEAMTAFEAALAAQPKARKAWIQLGHARKEIGLLGKAEEAYRRAVALDGTDADAHLQLGHALKLQGRIDDAIAAYEMACAVGGESRAAWHAREELEALAIARRPPQPPKAPARPRPANRSWHRPWTPSSFRRRRGGGRPVAGRSGARPECTCGRDDRAECRPCRGRGFCDVHRPCRSAVDSRPVRGRPAQSPALRRALAGAPCRPLADRAAHAETALCGGRGGAAAAARCPAGGRHQRQRAGAAARRCCARGRPDTGRGAARQPLSAAAVRAARRGRPHPCQRSARLSLALPRRRARGRSRPVRRQRPRPRGSAPCRRPAGRRDPRS
;
A
#
# COMPACT_ATOMS: atom_id res chain seq x y z
N MET A 1 -11.06 -36.44 19.62
CA MET A 1 -11.34 -35.17 20.35
C MET A 1 -12.66 -34.59 19.87
N GLY A 2 -13.30 -33.73 20.67
CA GLY A 2 -14.48 -32.97 20.24
C GLY A 2 -14.14 -31.85 19.25
N THR A 3 -15.14 -31.25 18.62
CA THR A 3 -14.97 -30.06 17.74
C THR A 3 -14.65 -28.79 18.53
N TYR A 4 -15.01 -28.77 19.82
CA TYR A 4 -14.85 -27.64 20.73
C TYR A 4 -14.42 -28.14 22.11
N GLU A 5 -13.55 -27.39 22.77
CA GLU A 5 -13.28 -27.47 24.20
C GLU A 5 -13.97 -26.28 24.88
N ILE A 6 -14.77 -26.52 25.93
CA ILE A 6 -15.58 -25.48 26.58
C ILE A 6 -15.06 -25.31 28.01
N LEU A 7 -14.38 -24.19 28.26
CA LEU A 7 -13.82 -23.86 29.58
C LEU A 7 -14.80 -22.98 30.37
N ASP A 8 -15.45 -22.03 29.70
CA ASP A 8 -16.48 -21.15 30.23
C ASP A 8 -17.82 -21.37 29.49
N GLN A 9 -18.94 -21.30 30.21
CA GLN A 9 -20.28 -21.40 29.60
C GLN A 9 -20.57 -20.26 28.60
N ARG A 10 -19.91 -19.09 28.73
CA ARG A 10 -19.96 -17.98 27.77
C ARG A 10 -19.62 -18.43 26.34
N PHE A 11 -18.67 -19.37 26.18
CA PHE A 11 -18.24 -19.88 24.87
C PHE A 11 -19.38 -20.56 24.08
N LYS A 12 -20.37 -21.15 24.76
CA LYS A 12 -21.54 -21.77 24.11
C LYS A 12 -22.36 -20.79 23.29
N ALA A 13 -22.30 -19.49 23.60
CA ALA A 13 -22.97 -18.44 22.83
C ALA A 13 -22.20 -18.02 21.55
N LEU A 14 -20.97 -18.51 21.36
CA LEU A 14 -20.07 -18.17 20.24
C LEU A 14 -19.94 -19.30 19.20
N ILE A 15 -20.14 -20.55 19.62
CA ILE A 15 -20.00 -21.75 18.77
C ILE A 15 -21.34 -22.22 18.20
N ILE A 16 -21.30 -23.01 17.11
CA ILE A 16 -22.47 -23.70 16.54
C ILE A 16 -22.31 -25.20 16.80
N GLY A 17 -23.06 -25.76 17.74
CA GLY A 17 -22.81 -27.11 18.28
C GLY A 17 -22.81 -28.28 17.26
N HIS A 18 -23.43 -28.11 16.08
CA HIS A 18 -23.41 -29.09 14.99
C HIS A 18 -22.38 -28.78 13.89
N ALA A 19 -21.79 -27.58 13.87
CA ALA A 19 -20.74 -27.25 12.91
C ALA A 19 -19.50 -28.13 13.12
N LYS A 20 -18.66 -28.20 12.08
CA LYS A 20 -17.43 -28.99 12.05
C LYS A 20 -16.30 -28.13 11.52
N ARG A 21 -15.07 -28.46 11.95
CA ARG A 21 -13.85 -27.95 11.34
C ARG A 21 -13.66 -28.68 10.01
N GLU A 22 -13.61 -27.92 8.93
CA GLU A 22 -13.37 -28.36 7.57
C GLU A 22 -11.88 -28.19 7.26
N THR A 23 -11.25 -29.15 6.58
CA THR A 23 -9.94 -28.93 5.93
C THR A 23 -10.21 -28.48 4.49
N LEU A 24 -9.73 -27.30 4.11
CA LEU A 24 -9.92 -26.73 2.77
C LEU A 24 -8.68 -26.93 1.88
N TYR A 25 -7.49 -26.96 2.47
CA TYR A 25 -6.25 -27.23 1.76
C TYR A 25 -5.22 -27.91 2.67
N THR A 26 -4.31 -28.67 2.06
CA THR A 26 -3.11 -29.26 2.67
C THR A 26 -1.99 -29.20 1.64
N GLY A 27 -0.74 -28.97 2.04
CA GLY A 27 0.42 -28.91 1.15
C GLY A 27 1.14 -27.55 1.11
N CYS A 28 0.90 -26.69 2.09
CA CYS A 28 1.82 -25.61 2.46
C CYS A 28 3.03 -26.18 3.23
N ARG A 29 4.09 -25.38 3.35
CA ARG A 29 5.19 -25.58 4.31
C ARG A 29 4.99 -24.77 5.59
N TRP A 30 4.54 -23.52 5.44
CA TRP A 30 4.05 -22.69 6.53
C TRP A 30 2.93 -21.78 5.99
N ALA A 31 1.69 -22.16 6.28
CA ALA A 31 0.49 -21.42 5.90
C ALA A 31 0.31 -20.21 6.83
N GLU A 32 0.13 -19.00 6.29
CA GLU A 32 0.15 -17.76 7.07
C GLU A 32 -0.75 -16.64 6.53
N GLY A 33 -0.97 -15.61 7.34
CA GLY A 33 -1.54 -14.33 6.94
C GLY A 33 -2.85 -14.40 6.14
N PRO A 34 -3.90 -15.10 6.63
CA PRO A 34 -5.14 -15.23 5.90
C PRO A 34 -5.93 -13.91 5.88
N VAL A 35 -6.29 -13.46 4.68
CA VAL A 35 -7.18 -12.31 4.46
C VAL A 35 -8.38 -12.73 3.60
N TYR A 36 -9.59 -12.49 4.11
CA TYR A 36 -10.80 -12.64 3.30
C TYR A 36 -11.07 -11.36 2.50
N VAL A 37 -11.33 -11.52 1.20
CA VAL A 37 -11.55 -10.44 0.22
C VAL A 37 -13.01 -10.47 -0.23
N PRO A 38 -13.94 -9.72 0.42
CA PRO A 38 -15.38 -9.89 0.19
C PRO A 38 -15.82 -9.55 -1.24
N ALA A 39 -15.11 -8.61 -1.90
CA ALA A 39 -15.38 -8.23 -3.29
C ALA A 39 -15.03 -9.34 -4.30
N ALA A 40 -14.04 -10.19 -3.97
CA ALA A 40 -13.60 -11.32 -4.79
C ALA A 40 -14.16 -12.68 -4.30
N LYS A 41 -14.95 -12.69 -3.21
CA LYS A 41 -15.43 -13.91 -2.53
C LYS A 41 -14.33 -14.95 -2.34
N SER A 42 -13.15 -14.50 -1.96
CA SER A 42 -11.93 -15.32 -1.93
C SER A 42 -11.21 -15.13 -0.60
N LEU A 43 -10.64 -16.20 -0.08
CA LEU A 43 -9.57 -16.11 0.93
C LEU A 43 -8.23 -16.12 0.21
N ILE A 44 -7.35 -15.18 0.55
CA ILE A 44 -5.92 -15.22 0.19
C ILE A 44 -5.11 -15.54 1.45
N TRP A 45 -4.06 -16.35 1.33
CA TRP A 45 -3.10 -16.61 2.41
C TRP A 45 -1.70 -16.91 1.84
N SER A 46 -0.67 -16.82 2.67
CA SER A 46 0.72 -17.09 2.30
C SER A 46 1.08 -18.55 2.50
N ASP A 47 1.99 -19.07 1.67
CA ASP A 47 2.77 -20.27 1.94
C ASP A 47 4.25 -19.91 1.88
N ILE A 48 4.74 -19.31 2.96
CA ILE A 48 5.97 -18.49 2.97
C ILE A 48 7.18 -19.27 2.43
N PRO A 49 7.49 -20.51 2.88
CA PRO A 49 8.69 -21.23 2.47
C PRO A 49 8.61 -21.86 1.07
N ASN A 50 7.55 -21.56 0.31
CA ASN A 50 7.41 -21.85 -1.12
C ASN A 50 7.25 -20.56 -1.96
N ASP A 51 7.45 -19.38 -1.35
CA ASP A 51 7.38 -18.05 -1.99
C ASP A 51 6.11 -17.85 -2.85
N ARG A 52 4.94 -18.16 -2.29
CA ARG A 52 3.67 -18.09 -3.03
C ARG A 52 2.50 -17.61 -2.19
N LEU A 53 1.61 -16.85 -2.83
CA LEU A 53 0.26 -16.59 -2.34
C LEU A 53 -0.67 -17.69 -2.85
N MET A 54 -1.58 -18.12 -1.98
CA MET A 54 -2.60 -19.12 -2.23
C MET A 54 -3.99 -18.46 -2.19
N ARG A 55 -4.95 -19.02 -2.94
CA ARG A 55 -6.34 -18.56 -2.97
C ARG A 55 -7.30 -19.74 -2.79
N PHE A 56 -8.33 -19.54 -1.99
CA PHE A 56 -9.53 -20.38 -1.91
C PHE A 56 -10.70 -19.55 -2.45
N ASP A 57 -11.36 -20.04 -3.49
CA ASP A 57 -12.53 -19.40 -4.09
C ASP A 57 -13.82 -19.91 -3.42
N GLU A 58 -14.59 -19.01 -2.81
CA GLU A 58 -15.79 -19.38 -2.07
C GLU A 58 -16.98 -19.73 -3.01
N THR A 59 -16.85 -19.49 -4.32
CA THR A 59 -17.94 -19.71 -5.28
C THR A 59 -18.02 -21.14 -5.82
N ASP A 60 -16.90 -21.85 -5.90
CA ASP A 60 -16.83 -23.26 -6.29
C ASP A 60 -16.06 -24.17 -5.29
N GLY A 61 -15.37 -23.57 -4.31
CA GLY A 61 -14.57 -24.28 -3.32
C GLY A 61 -13.16 -24.66 -3.80
N SER A 62 -12.73 -24.19 -4.97
CA SER A 62 -11.42 -24.48 -5.53
C SER A 62 -10.28 -23.80 -4.77
N VAL A 63 -9.09 -24.42 -4.81
CA VAL A 63 -7.85 -23.82 -4.32
C VAL A 63 -6.85 -23.69 -5.47
N SER A 64 -6.27 -22.51 -5.62
CA SER A 64 -5.24 -22.22 -6.61
C SER A 64 -4.05 -21.51 -5.96
N VAL A 65 -2.89 -21.55 -6.63
CA VAL A 65 -1.91 -20.46 -6.43
C VAL A 65 -2.57 -19.16 -6.91
N PHE A 66 -2.36 -18.08 -6.18
CA PHE A 66 -2.74 -16.72 -6.57
C PHE A 66 -1.59 -16.04 -7.30
N GLU A 67 -0.40 -16.10 -6.72
CA GLU A 67 0.81 -15.44 -7.25
C GLU A 67 2.07 -16.17 -6.77
N HIS A 68 3.07 -16.29 -7.64
CA HIS A 68 4.37 -16.92 -7.38
C HIS A 68 5.40 -16.47 -8.43
N PRO A 69 6.61 -16.03 -8.05
CA PRO A 69 7.01 -15.67 -6.68
C PRO A 69 6.19 -14.50 -6.13
N CYS A 70 6.09 -14.36 -4.80
CA CYS A 70 5.49 -13.17 -4.18
C CYS A 70 6.51 -12.27 -3.45
N GLY A 71 7.72 -12.76 -3.16
CA GLY A 71 8.70 -12.06 -2.33
C GLY A 71 8.61 -12.43 -0.84
N TYR A 72 8.17 -13.66 -0.54
CA TYR A 72 7.94 -14.17 0.81
C TYR A 72 6.98 -13.27 1.60
N HIS A 73 5.74 -13.15 1.10
CA HIS A 73 4.66 -12.53 1.86
C HIS A 73 4.38 -13.31 3.14
N ASN A 74 3.99 -12.60 4.20
CA ASN A 74 3.52 -13.17 5.46
C ASN A 74 2.08 -12.70 5.75
N GLY A 75 1.89 -11.83 6.74
CA GLY A 75 0.59 -11.32 7.17
C GLY A 75 -0.11 -10.42 6.17
N HIS A 76 -1.44 -10.45 6.20
CA HIS A 76 -2.29 -9.67 5.30
C HIS A 76 -3.51 -9.07 6.00
N THR A 77 -3.97 -7.95 5.44
CA THR A 77 -5.22 -7.29 5.81
C THR A 77 -5.81 -6.53 4.62
N LEU A 78 -7.02 -5.97 4.74
CA LEU A 78 -7.56 -5.06 3.72
C LEU A 78 -7.52 -3.61 4.21
N ASP A 79 -7.19 -2.70 3.28
CA ASP A 79 -7.29 -1.26 3.53
C ASP A 79 -8.73 -0.74 3.45
N ARG A 80 -8.87 0.58 3.59
CA ARG A 80 -10.17 1.29 3.59
C ARG A 80 -10.84 1.34 2.21
N GLU A 81 -10.13 0.98 1.14
CA GLU A 81 -10.59 0.89 -0.25
C GLU A 81 -10.82 -0.59 -0.69
N GLY A 82 -10.48 -1.57 0.16
CA GLY A 82 -10.65 -3.01 -0.09
C GLY A 82 -9.47 -3.67 -0.79
N ARG A 83 -8.31 -3.01 -0.86
CA ARG A 83 -7.05 -3.56 -1.40
C ARG A 83 -6.33 -4.37 -0.34
N ILE A 84 -5.62 -5.43 -0.75
CA ILE A 84 -4.78 -6.20 0.16
C ILE A 84 -3.54 -5.38 0.52
N VAL A 85 -3.28 -5.20 1.81
CA VAL A 85 -1.99 -4.75 2.35
C VAL A 85 -1.26 -5.98 2.87
N ALA A 86 0.03 -6.09 2.55
CA ALA A 86 0.86 -7.25 2.85
C ALA A 86 2.13 -6.86 3.60
N CYS A 87 2.55 -7.76 4.49
CA CYS A 87 3.88 -7.84 5.05
C CYS A 87 4.79 -8.69 4.14
N GLU A 88 6.00 -8.21 3.82
CA GLU A 88 6.97 -8.95 3.00
C GLU A 88 8.28 -9.20 3.75
N HIS A 89 8.60 -10.46 4.00
CA HIS A 89 9.90 -10.88 4.52
C HIS A 89 11.02 -10.61 3.50
N GLY A 90 10.88 -11.09 2.25
CA GLY A 90 11.93 -10.97 1.23
C GLY A 90 12.15 -9.52 0.76
N GLY A 91 11.06 -8.76 0.63
CA GLY A 91 11.12 -7.32 0.39
C GLY A 91 11.65 -6.51 1.58
N ARG A 92 11.50 -7.03 2.82
CA ARG A 92 11.67 -6.31 4.10
C ARG A 92 10.89 -5.00 4.11
N ARG A 93 9.59 -5.08 3.75
CA ARG A 93 8.72 -3.93 3.47
C ARG A 93 7.24 -4.22 3.75
N ILE A 94 6.44 -3.17 3.80
CA ILE A 94 4.98 -3.24 3.60
C ILE A 94 4.65 -2.90 2.15
N SER A 95 3.72 -3.63 1.54
CA SER A 95 3.21 -3.37 0.20
C SER A 95 1.68 -3.47 0.13
N ARG A 96 1.12 -3.12 -1.03
CA ARG A 96 -0.32 -3.15 -1.30
C ARG A 96 -0.62 -3.58 -2.73
N LEU A 97 -1.58 -4.47 -2.90
CA LEU A 97 -2.10 -4.88 -4.19
C LEU A 97 -3.09 -3.82 -4.70
N GLU A 98 -2.71 -3.08 -5.73
CA GLU A 98 -3.57 -2.09 -6.36
C GLU A 98 -4.67 -2.74 -7.21
N HIS A 99 -5.73 -1.97 -7.53
CA HIS A 99 -6.89 -2.47 -8.28
C HIS A 99 -6.57 -2.84 -9.74
N ASP A 100 -5.39 -2.52 -10.27
CA ASP A 100 -4.88 -2.97 -11.57
C ASP A 100 -4.11 -4.30 -11.49
N GLY A 101 -3.97 -4.88 -10.28
CA GLY A 101 -3.25 -6.12 -10.03
C GLY A 101 -1.76 -5.96 -9.73
N ARG A 102 -1.26 -4.74 -9.52
CA ARG A 102 0.18 -4.50 -9.24
C ARG A 102 0.44 -4.33 -7.74
N TRP A 103 1.46 -5.01 -7.22
CA TRP A 103 2.01 -4.71 -5.90
C TRP A 103 2.78 -3.40 -5.90
N THR A 104 2.41 -2.48 -5.00
CA THR A 104 3.08 -1.21 -4.75
C THR A 104 3.68 -1.24 -3.35
N GLY A 105 5.00 -1.08 -3.24
CA GLY A 105 5.68 -0.90 -1.95
C GLY A 105 5.23 0.40 -1.28
N LEU A 106 4.83 0.33 -0.01
CA LEU A 106 4.40 1.49 0.78
C LEU A 106 5.51 2.04 1.65
N VAL A 107 6.32 1.16 2.28
CA VAL A 107 7.49 1.56 3.06
C VAL A 107 8.47 0.39 3.23
N ASP A 108 9.78 0.63 3.02
CA ASP A 108 10.87 -0.35 3.17
C ASP A 108 11.87 0.01 4.29
N ARG A 109 11.77 1.21 4.87
CA ARG A 109 12.76 1.77 5.80
C ARG A 109 12.17 2.55 6.97
N PHE A 110 12.92 2.57 8.07
CA PHE A 110 12.77 3.46 9.22
C PHE A 110 14.13 4.10 9.54
N ASP A 111 14.18 5.43 9.72
CA ASP A 111 15.41 6.21 9.90
C ASP A 111 16.56 5.84 8.91
N GLY A 112 16.20 5.58 7.66
CA GLY A 112 17.10 5.20 6.56
C GLY A 112 17.53 3.72 6.54
N LYS A 113 17.40 3.02 7.67
CA LYS A 113 17.65 1.57 7.82
C LYS A 113 16.47 0.76 7.28
N ARG A 114 16.70 -0.41 6.68
CA ARG A 114 15.59 -1.31 6.30
C ARG A 114 14.96 -1.96 7.53
N PHE A 115 13.65 -2.23 7.47
CA PHE A 115 12.94 -3.10 8.42
C PHE A 115 13.62 -4.46 8.57
N ASN A 116 13.41 -5.15 9.68
CA ASN A 116 13.94 -6.51 9.89
C ASN A 116 13.28 -7.46 8.87
N SER A 117 12.01 -7.78 9.09
CA SER A 117 11.13 -8.53 8.20
C SER A 117 9.69 -8.36 8.71
N PRO A 118 8.89 -7.43 8.14
CA PRO A 118 7.52 -7.21 8.60
C PRO A 118 6.68 -8.49 8.58
N ASN A 119 5.90 -8.74 9.63
CA ASN A 119 5.28 -10.03 9.92
C ASN A 119 3.75 -9.99 9.80
N ASP A 120 3.02 -9.34 10.73
CA ASP A 120 1.56 -9.12 10.63
C ASP A 120 1.20 -7.63 10.53
N VAL A 121 0.04 -7.32 9.96
CA VAL A 121 -0.39 -5.95 9.61
C VAL A 121 -1.89 -5.74 9.79
N VAL A 122 -2.27 -4.57 10.32
CA VAL A 122 -3.66 -4.10 10.41
C VAL A 122 -3.81 -2.67 9.90
N VAL A 123 -4.94 -2.38 9.24
CA VAL A 123 -5.30 -1.00 8.84
C VAL A 123 -6.37 -0.47 9.79
N LYS A 124 -6.04 0.62 10.48
CA LYS A 124 -6.91 1.32 11.43
C LYS A 124 -8.00 2.12 10.70
N SER A 125 -9.12 2.44 11.35
CA SER A 125 -10.32 3.03 10.72
C SER A 125 -10.07 4.39 10.03
N ASP A 126 -9.08 5.14 10.51
CA ASP A 126 -8.55 6.39 9.93
C ASP A 126 -7.71 6.19 8.66
N GLY A 127 -7.23 4.97 8.39
CA GLY A 127 -6.40 4.61 7.24
C GLY A 127 -4.91 4.47 7.55
N THR A 128 -4.47 4.66 8.80
CA THR A 128 -3.09 4.35 9.21
C THR A 128 -2.84 2.85 9.22
N ILE A 129 -1.62 2.44 8.87
CA ILE A 129 -1.21 1.04 8.73
C ILE A 129 -0.27 0.72 9.88
N TRP A 130 -0.60 -0.29 10.68
CA TRP A 130 0.17 -0.70 11.85
C TRP A 130 0.68 -2.12 11.61
N PHE A 131 1.96 -2.38 11.87
CA PHE A 131 2.60 -3.66 11.56
C PHE A 131 3.72 -4.00 12.54
N THR A 132 4.03 -5.28 12.65
CA THR A 132 5.12 -5.81 13.48
C THR A 132 6.36 -6.11 12.65
N ASP A 133 7.55 -5.91 13.21
CA ASP A 133 8.84 -6.09 12.51
C ASP A 133 9.84 -6.97 13.30
N PRO A 134 9.53 -8.27 13.48
CA PRO A 134 10.44 -9.28 14.02
C PRO A 134 11.50 -9.73 12.99
N THR A 135 12.42 -10.61 13.37
CA THR A 135 13.55 -11.03 12.52
C THR A 135 13.33 -12.29 11.66
N TYR A 136 12.19 -12.97 11.77
CA TYR A 136 11.96 -14.30 11.19
C TYR A 136 12.34 -14.44 9.69
N GLY A 137 12.04 -13.43 8.87
CA GLY A 137 12.35 -13.41 7.44
C GLY A 137 13.81 -13.13 7.08
N ILE A 138 14.65 -12.83 8.08
CA ILE A 138 16.10 -12.58 7.93
C ILE A 138 16.98 -13.48 8.82
N ASP A 139 16.42 -14.21 9.78
CA ASP A 139 17.15 -15.19 10.60
C ASP A 139 17.63 -16.40 9.77
N SER A 140 16.94 -16.70 8.67
CA SER A 140 17.33 -17.74 7.72
C SER A 140 16.82 -17.44 6.30
N SER A 141 17.21 -18.28 5.33
CA SER A 141 16.63 -18.26 3.98
C SER A 141 15.50 -19.29 3.79
N TYR A 142 14.82 -19.71 4.88
CA TYR A 142 13.65 -20.60 4.79
C TYR A 142 12.36 -19.81 4.49
N GLU A 143 12.19 -18.65 5.15
CA GLU A 143 11.00 -17.78 5.05
C GLU A 143 11.32 -16.40 4.44
N GLY A 144 12.48 -16.26 3.79
CA GLY A 144 12.95 -14.99 3.27
C GLY A 144 14.41 -15.08 2.81
N PHE A 145 15.21 -14.08 3.17
CA PHE A 145 16.63 -14.02 2.80
C PHE A 145 17.48 -13.68 4.01
N ALA A 146 18.36 -14.60 4.43
CA ALA A 146 19.22 -14.42 5.60
C ALA A 146 20.02 -13.10 5.54
N ALA A 147 19.85 -12.24 6.55
CA ALA A 147 20.45 -10.91 6.60
C ALA A 147 20.64 -10.41 8.04
N THR A 148 21.58 -9.48 8.25
CA THR A 148 21.75 -8.82 9.55
C THR A 148 20.70 -7.72 9.73
N ALA A 149 20.05 -7.70 10.91
CA ALA A 149 19.12 -6.64 11.29
C ALA A 149 19.82 -5.26 11.31
N GLU A 150 19.27 -4.29 10.57
CA GLU A 150 19.83 -2.93 10.49
C GLU A 150 19.34 -2.04 11.65
N ILE A 151 18.11 -2.25 12.11
CA ILE A 151 17.46 -1.47 13.18
C ILE A 151 18.10 -1.75 14.53
N GLY A 152 18.33 -3.02 14.85
CA GLY A 152 18.92 -3.47 16.13
C GLY A 152 17.90 -3.73 17.24
N ALA A 153 16.61 -3.70 16.93
CA ALA A 153 15.49 -4.06 17.78
C ALA A 153 14.30 -4.49 16.89
N SER A 154 13.40 -5.31 17.43
CA SER A 154 12.13 -5.67 16.79
C SER A 154 11.02 -4.81 17.38
N ASN A 155 10.28 -4.07 16.54
CA ASN A 155 9.32 -3.06 17.00
C ASN A 155 7.94 -3.25 16.36
N VAL A 156 6.93 -2.58 16.92
CA VAL A 156 5.67 -2.32 16.22
C VAL A 156 5.74 -0.90 15.63
N TYR A 157 5.36 -0.77 14.37
CA TYR A 157 5.40 0.46 13.60
C TYR A 157 4.01 0.93 13.21
N ARG A 158 3.86 2.25 13.10
CA ARG A 158 2.71 2.94 12.51
C ARG A 158 3.18 3.75 11.31
N LEU A 159 2.60 3.47 10.14
CA LEU A 159 2.73 4.25 8.90
C LEU A 159 1.45 5.08 8.68
N ASP A 160 1.61 6.37 8.38
CA ASP A 160 0.59 7.18 7.72
C ASP A 160 0.83 7.16 6.20
N PRO A 161 0.01 6.45 5.40
CA PRO A 161 0.18 6.36 3.95
C PRO A 161 -0.20 7.65 3.20
N ALA A 162 -0.73 8.67 3.86
CA ALA A 162 -1.02 9.97 3.24
C ALA A 162 0.20 10.92 3.27
N SER A 163 1.04 10.84 4.29
CA SER A 163 2.28 11.63 4.43
C SER A 163 3.57 10.84 4.17
N GLY A 164 3.52 9.50 4.29
CA GLY A 164 4.71 8.65 4.33
C GLY A 164 5.42 8.62 5.68
N ALA A 165 4.87 9.26 6.73
CA ALA A 165 5.48 9.29 8.05
C ALA A 165 5.39 7.94 8.75
N VAL A 166 6.51 7.50 9.33
CA VAL A 166 6.62 6.25 10.11
C VAL A 166 7.04 6.58 11.54
N SER A 167 6.44 5.91 12.51
CA SER A 167 6.83 5.98 13.92
C SER A 167 6.86 4.58 14.52
N ALA A 168 7.93 4.25 15.25
CA ALA A 168 7.91 3.13 16.19
C ALA A 168 6.94 3.48 17.34
N VAL A 169 6.02 2.58 17.66
CA VAL A 169 4.93 2.81 18.63
C VAL A 169 4.98 1.84 19.82
N VAL A 170 5.58 0.66 19.64
CA VAL A 170 5.94 -0.28 20.71
C VAL A 170 7.38 -0.72 20.45
N THR A 171 8.24 -0.59 21.47
CA THR A 171 9.69 -0.82 21.36
C THR A 171 10.23 -1.61 22.56
N ASP A 172 9.37 -2.38 23.23
CA ASP A 172 9.64 -3.11 24.48
C ASP A 172 9.26 -4.60 24.38
N MET A 173 9.45 -5.18 23.19
CA MET A 173 9.20 -6.57 22.84
C MET A 173 10.45 -7.23 22.25
N VAL A 174 10.47 -8.56 22.20
CA VAL A 174 11.59 -9.35 21.64
C VAL A 174 11.28 -9.82 20.23
N GLN A 175 10.10 -10.42 19.98
CA GLN A 175 9.58 -10.69 18.65
C GLN A 175 8.08 -10.32 18.59
N PRO A 176 7.73 -9.05 18.31
CA PRO A 176 6.34 -8.67 18.05
C PRO A 176 5.81 -9.43 16.83
N ASN A 177 4.64 -10.05 16.94
CA ASN A 177 4.09 -10.96 15.94
C ASN A 177 2.65 -10.52 15.55
N GLY A 178 1.62 -11.33 15.79
CA GLY A 178 0.23 -10.95 15.51
C GLY A 178 -0.21 -9.69 16.23
N LEU A 179 -1.04 -8.86 15.59
CA LEU A 179 -1.61 -7.66 16.20
C LEU A 179 -3.06 -7.38 15.80
N ALA A 180 -3.82 -6.76 16.71
CA ALA A 180 -5.16 -6.27 16.41
C ALA A 180 -5.59 -5.12 17.34
N PHE A 181 -6.40 -4.20 16.81
CA PHE A 181 -7.12 -3.22 17.64
C PHE A 181 -8.37 -3.85 18.27
N SER A 182 -8.77 -3.33 19.44
CA SER A 182 -10.12 -3.54 20.00
C SER A 182 -11.20 -3.12 18.99
N PRO A 183 -12.45 -3.63 19.11
CA PRO A 183 -13.55 -3.26 18.20
C PRO A 183 -13.90 -1.76 18.13
N ASP A 184 -13.41 -0.96 19.08
CA ASP A 184 -13.57 0.50 19.17
C ASP A 184 -12.25 1.29 18.93
N GLU A 185 -11.15 0.59 18.66
CA GLU A 185 -9.79 1.11 18.46
C GLU A 185 -9.19 1.90 19.63
N THR A 186 -9.74 1.75 20.84
CA THR A 186 -9.19 2.37 22.07
C THR A 186 -7.98 1.61 22.64
N GLN A 187 -7.80 0.34 22.25
CA GLN A 187 -6.69 -0.51 22.70
C GLN A 187 -6.02 -1.22 21.52
N LEU A 188 -4.70 -1.36 21.58
CA LEU A 188 -3.90 -2.17 20.65
C LEU A 188 -3.41 -3.42 21.39
N TYR A 189 -3.61 -4.59 20.79
CA TYR A 189 -3.13 -5.88 21.25
C TYR A 189 -2.03 -6.36 20.32
N VAL A 190 -0.95 -6.93 20.87
CA VAL A 190 0.20 -7.47 20.13
C VAL A 190 0.73 -8.71 20.85
N ALA A 191 1.00 -9.79 20.13
CA ALA A 191 1.70 -10.96 20.67
C ALA A 191 3.22 -10.73 20.67
N ASP A 192 3.91 -11.15 21.72
CA ASP A 192 5.37 -11.28 21.73
C ASP A 192 5.78 -12.77 21.72
N THR A 193 6.31 -13.22 20.59
CA THR A 193 6.81 -14.59 20.38
C THR A 193 8.28 -14.75 20.76
N GLY A 194 8.85 -13.82 21.53
CA GLY A 194 10.25 -13.82 21.95
C GLY A 194 10.75 -15.08 22.66
N SER A 195 9.84 -15.88 23.23
CA SER A 195 10.13 -17.23 23.76
C SER A 195 10.69 -18.22 22.70
N SER A 196 10.60 -17.87 21.41
CA SER A 196 11.26 -18.57 20.29
C SER A 196 12.76 -18.25 20.14
N HIS A 197 13.24 -17.18 20.78
CA HIS A 197 14.59 -16.63 20.64
C HIS A 197 15.34 -16.50 21.98
N ILE A 198 14.61 -16.36 23.09
CA ILE A 198 15.15 -16.22 24.44
C ILE A 198 14.43 -17.23 25.34
N ASP A 199 15.16 -18.24 25.81
CA ASP A 199 14.66 -19.25 26.73
C ASP A 199 14.05 -18.61 27.98
N GLY A 200 12.78 -18.92 28.25
CA GLY A 200 12.05 -18.39 29.41
C GLY A 200 11.49 -16.98 29.27
N HIS A 201 11.61 -16.33 28.09
CA HIS A 201 10.82 -15.11 27.80
C HIS A 201 9.32 -15.43 27.82
N PRO A 202 8.44 -14.51 28.28
CA PRO A 202 6.99 -14.68 28.26
C PRO A 202 6.40 -15.07 26.90
N ARG A 203 5.17 -15.58 26.95
CA ARG A 203 4.41 -16.09 25.81
C ARG A 203 3.04 -15.42 25.78
N GLU A 204 3.07 -14.10 25.74
CA GLU A 204 1.94 -13.25 26.10
C GLU A 204 1.39 -12.47 24.90
N ILE A 205 0.08 -12.21 24.93
CA ILE A 205 -0.50 -11.07 24.22
C ILE A 205 -0.49 -9.90 25.19
N ARG A 206 0.18 -8.80 24.80
CA ARG A 206 0.21 -7.54 25.54
C ARG A 206 -0.81 -6.57 24.97
N VAL A 207 -1.48 -5.84 25.84
CA VAL A 207 -2.44 -4.78 25.50
C VAL A 207 -1.91 -3.42 25.92
N TYR A 208 -2.10 -2.43 25.05
CA TYR A 208 -1.68 -1.04 25.20
C TYR A 208 -2.88 -0.12 25.00
N ASP A 209 -2.95 0.98 25.75
CA ASP A 209 -3.99 1.99 25.62
C ASP A 209 -3.61 2.95 24.49
N VAL A 210 -4.50 3.15 23.51
CA VAL A 210 -4.26 4.02 22.35
C VAL A 210 -4.51 5.47 22.74
N ALA A 211 -3.59 6.37 22.37
CA ALA A 211 -3.70 7.79 22.64
C ALA A 211 -4.91 8.41 21.88
N ALA A 212 -5.48 9.48 22.44
CA ALA A 212 -6.69 10.13 21.92
C ALA A 212 -6.53 10.77 20.52
N ASP A 213 -5.30 10.86 20.01
CA ASP A 213 -4.97 11.29 18.64
C ASP A 213 -4.87 10.13 17.63
N GLY A 214 -4.90 8.87 18.09
CA GLY A 214 -4.69 7.68 17.26
C GLY A 214 -3.26 7.55 16.71
N ALA A 215 -2.28 8.22 17.31
CA ALA A 215 -0.90 8.26 16.81
C ALA A 215 0.11 7.46 17.63
N SER A 216 -0.17 7.21 18.92
CA SER A 216 0.74 6.53 19.85
C SER A 216 -0.02 5.60 20.81
N VAL A 217 0.71 4.77 21.57
CA VAL A 217 0.14 3.87 22.58
C VAL A 217 0.92 3.93 23.91
N SER A 218 0.32 3.47 24.99
CA SER A 218 0.86 3.55 26.35
C SER A 218 0.37 2.40 27.24
N ASN A 219 0.81 2.35 28.51
CA ASN A 219 0.30 1.42 29.54
C ASN A 219 0.34 -0.09 29.14
N GLY A 220 1.38 -0.49 28.40
CA GLY A 220 1.58 -1.86 27.92
C GLY A 220 1.64 -2.89 29.04
N ARG A 221 0.71 -3.85 29.04
CA ARG A 221 0.50 -4.86 30.10
C ARG A 221 0.11 -6.21 29.50
N ASN A 222 0.39 -7.31 30.19
CA ASN A 222 -0.12 -8.64 29.81
C ASN A 222 -1.66 -8.62 29.78
N PHE A 223 -2.26 -9.23 28.76
CA PHE A 223 -3.68 -9.52 28.65
C PHE A 223 -3.99 -11.02 28.83
N ALA A 224 -3.15 -11.89 28.27
CA ALA A 224 -3.24 -13.34 28.40
C ALA A 224 -1.88 -14.00 28.14
N ASP A 225 -1.60 -15.09 28.86
CA ASP A 225 -0.50 -16.02 28.61
C ASP A 225 -0.96 -17.23 27.76
N SER A 226 -0.08 -17.74 26.90
CA SER A 226 -0.39 -18.84 25.98
C SER A 226 -0.50 -20.19 26.72
N PRO A 227 -1.62 -20.93 26.54
CA PRO A 227 -1.84 -22.20 27.23
C PRO A 227 -1.07 -23.37 26.61
N ALA A 228 -0.64 -23.25 25.35
CA ALA A 228 0.15 -24.24 24.62
C ALA A 228 0.89 -23.56 23.43
N GLY A 229 2.18 -23.86 23.26
CA GLY A 229 3.02 -23.20 22.26
C GLY A 229 3.22 -21.71 22.50
N LEU A 230 2.88 -20.91 21.50
CA LEU A 230 2.95 -19.44 21.46
C LEU A 230 1.63 -18.88 20.92
N PHE A 231 1.33 -17.62 21.22
CA PHE A 231 0.36 -16.85 20.43
C PHE A 231 1.07 -16.24 19.22
N ASP A 232 0.47 -16.40 18.04
CA ASP A 232 0.95 -15.82 16.80
C ASP A 232 -0.17 -14.88 16.27
N GLY A 233 -0.68 -15.06 15.06
CA GLY A 233 -1.79 -14.27 14.51
C GLY A 233 -3.15 -14.43 15.20
N PHE A 234 -3.82 -13.30 15.45
CA PHE A 234 -5.16 -13.26 16.09
C PHE A 234 -6.05 -12.13 15.56
N ARG A 235 -7.37 -12.28 15.72
CA ARG A 235 -8.37 -11.28 15.31
C ARG A 235 -9.55 -11.20 16.30
N PHE A 236 -10.14 -10.01 16.44
CA PHE A 236 -11.32 -9.78 17.27
C PHE A 236 -12.64 -10.16 16.58
N ASP A 237 -13.66 -10.45 17.37
CA ASP A 237 -15.06 -10.54 16.94
C ASP A 237 -15.91 -9.30 17.33
N ASN A 238 -17.13 -9.23 16.80
CA ASN A 238 -18.07 -8.12 16.97
C ASN A 238 -18.69 -7.99 18.38
N ARG A 239 -18.29 -8.84 19.32
CA ARG A 239 -18.68 -8.80 20.73
C ARG A 239 -17.46 -8.55 21.64
N GLY A 240 -16.26 -8.42 21.07
CA GLY A 240 -15.02 -8.13 21.78
C GLY A 240 -14.20 -9.35 22.18
N HIS A 241 -14.53 -10.56 21.72
CA HIS A 241 -13.67 -11.72 21.99
C HIS A 241 -12.47 -11.73 21.06
N LEU A 242 -11.30 -12.08 21.60
CA LEU A 242 -10.06 -12.25 20.85
C LEU A 242 -9.91 -13.73 20.49
N TRP A 243 -9.81 -14.03 19.19
CA TRP A 243 -9.59 -15.38 18.66
C TRP A 243 -8.15 -15.50 18.18
N THR A 244 -7.36 -16.40 18.78
CA THR A 244 -5.90 -16.48 18.61
C THR A 244 -5.40 -17.91 18.38
N SER A 245 -4.31 -18.03 17.64
CA SER A 245 -3.55 -19.25 17.43
C SER A 245 -2.85 -19.77 18.70
N THR A 246 -2.72 -21.09 18.78
CA THR A 246 -1.91 -21.82 19.78
C THR A 246 -1.38 -23.12 19.13
N GLU A 247 -0.53 -23.87 19.85
CA GLU A 247 0.12 -25.11 19.38
C GLU A 247 -0.79 -26.17 18.73
N ASN A 248 -2.06 -26.23 19.13
CA ASN A 248 -3.01 -27.23 18.63
C ASN A 248 -4.48 -26.76 18.64
N ALA A 249 -4.72 -25.45 18.69
CA ALA A 249 -6.08 -24.89 18.72
C ALA A 249 -6.14 -23.42 18.31
N VAL A 250 -7.36 -22.97 17.96
CA VAL A 250 -7.73 -21.55 18.13
C VAL A 250 -8.33 -21.39 19.52
N SER A 251 -7.73 -20.56 20.36
CA SER A 251 -8.28 -20.16 21.66
C SER A 251 -9.11 -18.88 21.55
N CYS A 252 -10.15 -18.77 22.37
CA CYS A 252 -11.07 -17.63 22.41
C CYS A 252 -11.04 -16.98 23.79
N TYR A 253 -10.66 -15.70 23.87
CA TYR A 253 -10.56 -14.93 25.11
C TYR A 253 -11.68 -13.87 25.19
N ALA A 254 -12.21 -13.65 26.39
CA ALA A 254 -13.09 -12.52 26.68
C ALA A 254 -12.29 -11.20 26.84
N PRO A 255 -12.93 -10.02 26.75
CA PRO A 255 -12.30 -8.71 26.99
C PRO A 255 -11.61 -8.57 28.36
N ASP A 256 -11.96 -9.43 29.31
CA ASP A 256 -11.41 -9.48 30.67
C ASP A 256 -10.15 -10.38 30.81
N GLY A 257 -9.69 -11.01 29.74
CA GLY A 257 -8.55 -11.94 29.74
C GLY A 257 -8.91 -13.41 30.05
N THR A 258 -10.19 -13.73 30.31
CA THR A 258 -10.59 -15.13 30.55
C THR A 258 -10.54 -15.94 29.25
N GLU A 259 -9.82 -17.07 29.24
CA GLU A 259 -9.96 -18.06 28.16
C GLU A 259 -11.33 -18.76 28.28
N LEU A 260 -12.19 -18.59 27.26
CA LEU A 260 -13.54 -19.12 27.25
C LEU A 260 -13.62 -20.56 26.73
N GLY A 261 -12.72 -20.92 25.82
CA GLY A 261 -12.73 -22.22 25.17
C GLY A 261 -11.90 -22.24 23.89
N ARG A 262 -11.78 -23.43 23.31
CA ARG A 262 -10.87 -23.71 22.19
C ARG A 262 -11.56 -24.44 21.05
N ILE A 263 -11.02 -24.27 19.85
CA ILE A 263 -11.32 -25.06 18.65
C ILE A 263 -10.06 -25.87 18.32
N PRO A 264 -9.98 -27.17 18.67
CA PRO A 264 -8.80 -27.97 18.38
C PRO A 264 -8.49 -28.08 16.88
N VAL A 265 -7.20 -28.06 16.54
CA VAL A 265 -6.61 -28.18 15.19
C VAL A 265 -5.43 -29.15 15.28
N PRO A 266 -5.26 -30.11 14.36
CA PRO A 266 -4.26 -31.18 14.49
C PRO A 266 -2.84 -30.75 14.05
N GLU A 267 -2.58 -29.44 13.99
CA GLU A 267 -1.37 -28.78 13.50
C GLU A 267 -1.18 -27.49 14.30
N ILE A 268 0.06 -26.98 14.33
CA ILE A 268 0.37 -25.67 14.94
C ILE A 268 -0.42 -24.59 14.19
N VAL A 269 -1.34 -23.93 14.88
CA VAL A 269 -2.07 -22.81 14.30
C VAL A 269 -1.12 -21.61 14.20
N SER A 270 -1.11 -20.96 13.04
CA SER A 270 -0.41 -19.70 12.85
C SER A 270 -1.35 -18.53 13.05
N ASN A 271 -2.45 -18.48 12.29
CA ASN A 271 -3.18 -17.24 12.10
C ASN A 271 -4.66 -17.49 11.75
N VAL A 272 -5.53 -16.50 11.94
CA VAL A 272 -6.98 -16.64 11.79
C VAL A 272 -7.63 -15.41 11.17
N THR A 273 -8.73 -15.58 10.43
CA THR A 273 -9.50 -14.46 9.91
C THR A 273 -10.98 -14.82 9.71
N PHE A 274 -11.88 -13.83 9.83
CA PHE A 274 -13.31 -14.05 9.59
C PHE A 274 -13.71 -13.70 8.15
N GLY A 275 -14.32 -14.67 7.46
CA GLY A 275 -14.91 -14.53 6.14
C GLY A 275 -16.23 -15.31 5.99
N GLY A 276 -16.58 -15.69 4.76
CA GLY A 276 -17.91 -16.23 4.44
C GLY A 276 -18.88 -15.14 3.97
N PRO A 277 -20.01 -15.50 3.31
CA PRO A 277 -20.98 -14.52 2.82
C PRO A 277 -21.68 -13.75 3.95
N LYS A 278 -21.76 -14.37 5.13
CA LYS A 278 -22.30 -13.79 6.38
C LYS A 278 -21.20 -13.37 7.35
N ARG A 279 -19.93 -13.46 6.94
CA ARG A 279 -18.73 -13.09 7.73
C ARG A 279 -18.60 -13.81 9.08
N ASN A 280 -19.17 -15.01 9.19
CA ASN A 280 -19.19 -15.84 10.41
C ASN A 280 -18.46 -17.19 10.24
N ARG A 281 -17.66 -17.35 9.17
CA ARG A 281 -16.76 -18.49 8.96
C ARG A 281 -15.36 -18.05 9.39
N LEU A 282 -14.82 -18.65 10.43
CA LEU A 282 -13.43 -18.46 10.81
C LEU A 282 -12.57 -19.35 9.90
N TYR A 283 -11.74 -18.72 9.09
CA TYR A 283 -10.66 -19.37 8.36
C TYR A 283 -9.41 -19.38 9.24
N ILE A 284 -8.66 -20.48 9.21
CA ILE A 284 -7.58 -20.79 10.14
C ILE A 284 -6.41 -21.35 9.32
N THR A 285 -5.27 -20.65 9.29
CA THR A 285 -4.03 -21.24 8.77
C THR A 285 -3.32 -21.99 9.89
N ALA A 286 -2.83 -23.19 9.58
CA ALA A 286 -2.11 -24.01 10.55
C ALA A 286 -1.08 -24.86 9.82
N GLN A 287 0.20 -24.59 10.07
CA GLN A 287 1.38 -25.28 9.52
C GLN A 287 1.30 -25.65 8.02
N THR A 288 0.82 -26.83 7.66
CA THR A 288 0.76 -27.29 6.25
C THR A 288 -0.59 -27.05 5.56
N SER A 289 -1.56 -26.47 6.27
CA SER A 289 -2.98 -26.55 5.90
C SER A 289 -3.77 -25.24 6.07
N LEU A 290 -4.90 -25.18 5.36
CA LEU A 290 -5.99 -24.23 5.61
C LEU A 290 -7.21 -24.99 6.15
N TYR A 291 -7.75 -24.54 7.28
CA TYR A 291 -8.99 -25.00 7.86
C TYR A 291 -10.07 -23.90 7.86
N ALA A 292 -11.32 -24.29 8.04
CA ALA A 292 -12.43 -23.37 8.29
C ALA A 292 -13.46 -23.94 9.27
N ILE A 293 -14.21 -23.07 9.96
CA ILE A 293 -15.34 -23.45 10.82
C ILE A 293 -16.36 -22.33 10.94
N TYR A 294 -17.65 -22.66 11.01
CA TYR A 294 -18.72 -21.68 11.23
C TYR A 294 -18.96 -21.43 12.72
N LEU A 295 -19.07 -20.16 13.07
CA LEU A 295 -19.30 -19.64 14.43
C LEU A 295 -20.53 -18.70 14.44
N THR A 296 -20.98 -18.24 15.61
CA THR A 296 -22.10 -17.28 15.73
C THR A 296 -21.73 -15.78 15.69
N PRO A 297 -20.52 -15.31 16.06
CA PRO A 297 -20.15 -13.92 15.90
C PRO A 297 -19.60 -13.64 14.48
N THR A 298 -19.36 -12.37 14.20
CA THR A 298 -18.77 -11.85 12.95
C THR A 298 -17.61 -10.93 13.32
N PRO A 299 -16.74 -10.45 12.41
CA PRO A 299 -15.73 -9.47 12.77
C PRO A 299 -16.36 -8.11 13.11
N PRO A 300 -15.64 -7.21 13.82
CA PRO A 300 -16.07 -5.85 14.13
C PRO A 300 -16.54 -5.04 12.91
N ALA A 301 -17.37 -4.02 13.15
CA ALA A 301 -17.99 -3.15 12.15
C ALA A 301 -17.03 -2.14 11.46
N GLY A 302 -15.77 -2.53 11.27
CA GLY A 302 -14.69 -1.73 10.66
C GLY A 302 -13.65 -2.58 9.92
N GLY A 303 -13.22 -3.71 10.48
CA GLY A 303 -12.06 -4.52 10.03
C GLY A 303 -12.19 -5.26 8.69
N ASN A 304 -13.22 -4.96 7.91
CA ASN A 304 -13.35 -5.16 6.45
C ASN A 304 -14.70 -4.55 6.05
N PRO A 305 -14.89 -3.90 4.88
CA PRO A 305 -16.23 -3.53 4.42
C PRO A 305 -17.17 -4.74 4.25
N ASP A 306 -18.45 -4.53 4.52
CA ASP A 306 -19.53 -5.49 4.24
C ASP A 306 -19.99 -5.31 2.78
N PRO A 307 -20.04 -6.37 1.94
CA PRO A 307 -20.43 -6.25 0.54
C PRO A 307 -21.93 -6.00 0.32
N HIS A 308 -22.81 -6.12 1.33
CA HIS A 308 -24.25 -5.89 1.15
C HIS A 308 -24.71 -4.48 1.55
N PRO A 309 -25.39 -3.72 0.65
CA PRO A 309 -25.80 -2.34 0.91
C PRO A 309 -27.12 -2.23 1.70
N THR A 310 -27.20 -2.81 2.90
CA THR A 310 -28.37 -2.66 3.78
C THR A 310 -28.38 -1.30 4.48
N ARG A 311 -28.95 -0.31 3.77
CA ARG A 311 -28.98 1.14 4.05
C ARG A 311 -27.63 1.85 3.88
N PRO A 312 -27.62 3.11 3.39
CA PRO A 312 -26.46 3.97 3.59
C PRO A 312 -26.25 4.16 5.09
N ARG A 313 -25.00 3.99 5.55
CA ARG A 313 -24.61 4.35 6.92
C ARG A 313 -24.95 5.83 7.14
N PRO A 314 -25.41 6.26 8.34
CA PRO A 314 -25.66 7.66 8.62
C PRO A 314 -24.34 8.44 8.53
N VAL A 315 -24.09 9.06 7.38
CA VAL A 315 -22.89 9.86 7.16
C VAL A 315 -22.91 11.00 8.18
N ASN A 316 -21.82 11.16 8.93
CA ASN A 316 -21.67 12.24 9.90
C ASN A 316 -22.12 13.57 9.25
N PRO A 317 -23.16 14.26 9.76
CA PRO A 317 -23.71 15.45 9.11
C PRO A 317 -22.66 16.53 8.85
N PHE A 318 -21.70 16.70 9.77
CA PHE A 318 -20.60 17.64 9.62
C PHE A 318 -19.66 17.27 8.47
N ARG A 319 -19.36 15.97 8.29
CA ARG A 319 -18.59 15.49 7.14
C ARG A 319 -19.38 15.63 5.84
N MET A 320 -20.67 15.28 5.83
CA MET A 320 -21.50 15.41 4.63
C MET A 320 -21.63 16.88 4.17
N ILE A 321 -21.71 17.82 5.13
CA ILE A 321 -21.68 19.26 4.87
C ILE A 321 -20.28 19.71 4.40
N SER A 322 -19.21 19.26 5.05
CA SER A 322 -17.82 19.60 4.69
C SER A 322 -17.48 19.13 3.27
N ASP A 323 -17.74 17.85 2.95
CA ASP A 323 -17.47 17.26 1.64
C ASP A 323 -18.30 17.95 0.54
N ALA A 324 -19.55 18.32 0.84
CA ALA A 324 -20.40 19.11 -0.07
C ALA A 324 -19.92 20.56 -0.26
N LEU A 325 -19.37 21.20 0.77
CA LEU A 325 -18.76 22.53 0.69
C LEU A 325 -17.44 22.49 -0.11
N ALA A 326 -16.58 21.50 0.13
CA ALA A 326 -15.36 21.28 -0.63
C ALA A 326 -15.65 20.99 -2.11
N ALA A 327 -16.64 20.14 -2.42
CA ALA A 327 -17.07 19.87 -3.79
C ALA A 327 -17.67 21.11 -4.49
N ARG A 328 -18.36 21.99 -3.76
CA ARG A 328 -18.85 23.29 -4.28
C ARG A 328 -17.69 24.28 -4.50
N ALA A 329 -16.75 24.36 -3.57
CA ALA A 329 -15.56 25.20 -3.66
C ALA A 329 -14.70 24.79 -4.87
N PHE A 330 -14.40 23.50 -5.02
CA PHE A 330 -13.70 22.93 -6.18
C PHE A 330 -14.38 23.29 -7.50
N LYS A 331 -15.69 23.04 -7.63
CA LYS A 331 -16.44 23.35 -8.87
C LYS A 331 -16.44 24.85 -9.18
N ARG A 332 -16.52 25.72 -8.17
CA ARG A 332 -16.40 27.19 -8.34
C ARG A 332 -14.99 27.59 -8.79
N ALA A 333 -13.97 27.03 -8.16
CA ALA A 333 -12.56 27.33 -8.40
C ALA A 333 -12.11 26.87 -9.81
N VAL A 334 -12.43 25.64 -10.21
CA VAL A 334 -12.19 25.16 -11.59
C VAL A 334 -12.95 25.98 -12.62
N LYS A 335 -14.22 26.38 -12.35
CA LYS A 335 -14.97 27.26 -13.27
C LYS A 335 -14.29 28.63 -13.43
N ALA A 336 -13.77 29.20 -12.35
CA ALA A 336 -13.06 30.49 -12.37
C ALA A 336 -11.72 30.38 -13.12
N GLY A 337 -10.90 29.36 -12.82
CA GLY A 337 -9.63 29.12 -13.51
C GLY A 337 -9.83 28.87 -15.02
N ASN A 338 -10.83 28.07 -15.39
CA ASN A 338 -11.20 27.84 -16.78
C ASN A 338 -11.81 29.07 -17.48
N ALA A 339 -12.22 30.12 -16.75
CA ALA A 339 -12.62 31.40 -17.35
C ALA A 339 -11.38 32.29 -17.55
N ALA A 340 -10.60 32.50 -16.49
CA ALA A 340 -9.35 33.25 -16.51
C ALA A 340 -8.36 32.73 -17.58
N ASN A 341 -8.21 31.41 -17.76
CA ASN A 341 -7.40 30.84 -18.83
C ASN A 341 -7.89 31.20 -20.25
N ARG A 342 -9.21 31.27 -20.48
CA ARG A 342 -9.77 31.69 -21.79
C ARG A 342 -9.56 33.19 -22.06
N GLU A 343 -9.51 33.97 -20.99
CA GLU A 343 -9.26 35.42 -21.03
C GLU A 343 -7.76 35.77 -20.90
N ARG A 344 -6.87 34.77 -20.88
CA ARG A 344 -5.41 34.90 -20.68
C ARG A 344 -4.98 35.59 -19.37
N ARG A 345 -5.86 35.61 -18.36
CA ARG A 345 -5.61 36.18 -17.02
C ARG A 345 -4.88 35.16 -16.12
N TRP A 346 -3.67 34.78 -16.54
CA TRP A 346 -2.94 33.61 -16.03
C TRP A 346 -2.72 33.59 -14.52
N THR A 347 -2.39 34.74 -13.91
CA THR A 347 -2.16 34.82 -12.45
C THR A 347 -3.43 34.52 -11.65
N GLU A 348 -4.59 34.98 -12.10
CA GLU A 348 -5.88 34.65 -11.49
C GLU A 348 -6.26 33.19 -11.75
N ALA A 349 -5.93 32.66 -12.93
CA ALA A 349 -6.14 31.25 -13.23
C ALA A 349 -5.30 30.33 -12.32
N MET A 350 -4.02 30.67 -12.11
CA MET A 350 -3.12 29.99 -11.17
C MET A 350 -3.73 29.96 -9.76
N THR A 351 -4.09 31.12 -9.20
CA THR A 351 -4.75 31.23 -7.89
C THR A 351 -6.05 30.41 -7.81
N ALA A 352 -6.84 30.40 -8.89
CA ALA A 352 -8.10 29.63 -8.94
C ALA A 352 -7.86 28.11 -9.02
N PHE A 353 -6.83 27.63 -9.72
CA PHE A 353 -6.50 26.20 -9.72
C PHE A 353 -5.80 25.75 -8.43
N GLU A 354 -5.00 26.61 -7.79
CA GLU A 354 -4.46 26.35 -6.45
C GLU A 354 -5.59 26.25 -5.41
N ALA A 355 -6.58 27.15 -5.45
CA ALA A 355 -7.79 27.04 -4.63
C ALA A 355 -8.65 25.80 -4.95
N ALA A 356 -8.64 25.32 -6.20
CA ALA A 356 -9.29 24.06 -6.57
C ALA A 356 -8.54 22.85 -5.97
N LEU A 357 -7.21 22.83 -6.08
CA LEU A 357 -6.37 21.75 -5.58
C LEU A 357 -6.32 21.70 -4.05
N ALA A 358 -6.43 22.83 -3.37
CA ALA A 358 -6.65 22.87 -1.91
C ALA A 358 -7.98 22.19 -1.49
N ALA A 359 -9.01 22.22 -2.35
CA ALA A 359 -10.28 21.54 -2.11
C ALA A 359 -10.31 20.07 -2.58
N GLN A 360 -9.54 19.72 -3.63
CA GLN A 360 -9.40 18.35 -4.15
C GLN A 360 -7.97 18.09 -4.67
N PRO A 361 -7.02 17.68 -3.81
CA PRO A 361 -5.61 17.52 -4.21
C PRO A 361 -5.34 16.48 -5.30
N LYS A 362 -6.21 15.46 -5.43
CA LYS A 362 -6.12 14.40 -6.45
C LYS A 362 -6.72 14.80 -7.82
N ALA A 363 -7.11 16.06 -8.03
CA ALA A 363 -7.76 16.50 -9.27
C ALA A 363 -6.75 16.70 -10.43
N ARG A 364 -6.33 15.61 -11.08
CA ARG A 364 -5.35 15.58 -12.20
C ARG A 364 -5.49 16.72 -13.21
N LYS A 365 -6.70 16.96 -13.74
CA LYS A 365 -6.93 18.01 -14.75
C LYS A 365 -6.71 19.43 -14.21
N ALA A 366 -6.88 19.67 -12.91
CA ALA A 366 -6.55 20.95 -12.29
C ALA A 366 -5.03 21.14 -12.13
N TRP A 367 -4.26 20.06 -11.89
CA TRP A 367 -2.79 20.11 -11.94
C TRP A 367 -2.27 20.46 -13.35
N ILE A 368 -2.81 19.85 -14.41
CA ILE A 368 -2.43 20.18 -15.79
C ILE A 368 -2.76 21.65 -16.10
N GLN A 369 -3.95 22.15 -15.74
CA GLN A 369 -4.33 23.54 -15.98
C GLN A 369 -3.54 24.56 -15.12
N LEU A 370 -3.13 24.17 -13.90
CA LEU A 370 -2.20 24.95 -13.08
C LEU A 370 -0.81 25.00 -13.73
N GLY A 371 -0.33 23.88 -14.26
CA GLY A 371 0.90 23.80 -15.05
C GLY A 371 0.86 24.73 -16.26
N HIS A 372 -0.26 24.75 -17.00
CA HIS A 372 -0.47 25.68 -18.11
C HIS A 372 -0.38 27.15 -17.63
N ALA A 373 -1.16 27.54 -16.64
CA ALA A 373 -1.15 28.92 -16.13
C ALA A 373 0.24 29.36 -15.64
N ARG A 374 1.00 28.45 -15.00
CA ARG A 374 2.39 28.68 -14.55
C ARG A 374 3.40 28.76 -15.71
N LYS A 375 3.20 28.00 -16.79
CA LYS A 375 4.03 28.02 -18.01
C LYS A 375 3.92 29.36 -18.73
N GLU A 376 2.70 29.87 -18.93
CA GLU A 376 2.45 31.12 -19.66
C GLU A 376 2.96 32.38 -18.93
N ILE A 377 3.19 32.32 -17.61
CA ILE A 377 3.84 33.38 -16.81
C ILE A 377 5.34 33.14 -16.59
N GLY A 378 5.95 32.18 -17.29
CA GLY A 378 7.39 31.90 -17.25
C GLY A 378 7.88 31.18 -15.99
N LEU A 379 7.00 30.73 -15.08
CA LEU A 379 7.38 29.97 -13.88
C LEU A 379 7.62 28.48 -14.22
N LEU A 380 8.53 28.21 -15.14
CA LEU A 380 8.74 26.91 -15.79
C LEU A 380 9.00 25.75 -14.81
N GLY A 381 9.77 25.97 -13.74
CA GLY A 381 9.99 24.95 -12.71
C GLY A 381 8.72 24.61 -11.92
N LYS A 382 7.91 25.62 -11.58
CA LYS A 382 6.61 25.41 -10.92
C LYS A 382 5.57 24.80 -11.88
N ALA A 383 5.74 24.94 -13.19
CA ALA A 383 4.94 24.25 -14.20
C ALA A 383 5.34 22.77 -14.29
N GLU A 384 6.65 22.48 -14.38
CA GLU A 384 7.23 21.13 -14.33
C GLU A 384 6.78 20.35 -13.08
N GLU A 385 6.81 20.96 -11.89
CA GLU A 385 6.21 20.42 -10.66
C GLU A 385 4.74 20.00 -10.85
N ALA A 386 3.92 20.89 -11.42
CA ALA A 386 2.49 20.65 -11.59
C ALA A 386 2.19 19.55 -12.61
N TYR A 387 2.95 19.48 -13.72
CA TYR A 387 2.83 18.38 -14.67
C TYR A 387 3.32 17.05 -14.09
N ARG A 388 4.44 17.03 -13.34
CA ARG A 388 4.85 15.81 -12.61
C ARG A 388 3.81 15.37 -11.58
N ARG A 389 3.12 16.29 -10.89
CA ARG A 389 2.00 15.94 -10.01
C ARG A 389 0.79 15.40 -10.78
N ALA A 390 0.54 15.85 -12.01
CA ALA A 390 -0.48 15.24 -12.88
C ALA A 390 -0.10 13.82 -13.33
N VAL A 391 1.14 13.61 -13.78
CA VAL A 391 1.68 12.29 -14.16
C VAL A 391 1.69 11.32 -12.96
N ALA A 392 2.04 11.79 -11.77
CA ALA A 392 2.01 10.98 -10.54
C ALA A 392 0.59 10.61 -10.06
N LEU A 393 -0.46 11.26 -10.59
CA LEU A 393 -1.86 10.89 -10.33
C LEU A 393 -2.44 9.95 -11.40
N ASP A 394 -1.83 9.91 -12.59
CA ASP A 394 -2.17 9.01 -13.69
C ASP A 394 -0.99 8.96 -14.67
N GLY A 395 -0.20 7.88 -14.57
CA GLY A 395 0.96 7.67 -15.44
C GLY A 395 0.60 7.44 -16.90
N THR A 396 -0.69 7.27 -17.24
CA THR A 396 -1.17 7.02 -18.60
C THR A 396 -1.72 8.27 -19.31
N ASP A 397 -1.77 9.42 -18.64
CA ASP A 397 -2.21 10.67 -19.29
C ASP A 397 -1.12 11.23 -20.23
N ALA A 398 -1.25 10.92 -21.52
CA ALA A 398 -0.37 11.39 -22.57
C ALA A 398 -0.32 12.93 -22.71
N ASP A 399 -1.37 13.68 -22.33
CA ASP A 399 -1.30 15.16 -22.30
C ASP A 399 -0.41 15.61 -21.13
N ALA A 400 -0.51 14.98 -19.95
CA ALA A 400 0.35 15.33 -18.82
C ALA A 400 1.86 15.13 -19.14
N HIS A 401 2.20 14.05 -19.85
CA HIS A 401 3.57 13.82 -20.34
C HIS A 401 3.99 14.80 -21.45
N LEU A 402 3.11 15.09 -22.42
CA LEU A 402 3.37 16.07 -23.48
C LEU A 402 3.65 17.47 -22.89
N GLN A 403 2.84 17.93 -21.95
CA GLN A 403 3.04 19.26 -21.33
C GLN A 403 4.27 19.32 -20.41
N LEU A 404 4.63 18.19 -19.77
CA LEU A 404 5.91 18.05 -19.05
C LEU A 404 7.10 18.21 -20.02
N GLY A 405 7.05 17.54 -21.17
CA GLY A 405 8.07 17.69 -22.23
C GLY A 405 8.18 19.13 -22.74
N HIS A 406 7.05 19.80 -23.02
CA HIS A 406 7.05 21.23 -23.37
C HIS A 406 7.73 22.11 -22.29
N ALA A 407 7.47 21.85 -21.01
CA ALA A 407 8.08 22.61 -19.91
C ALA A 407 9.59 22.39 -19.82
N LEU A 408 10.05 21.14 -19.98
CA LEU A 408 11.47 20.78 -19.96
C LEU A 408 12.23 21.35 -21.18
N LYS A 409 11.61 21.31 -22.37
CA LYS A 409 12.14 21.92 -23.59
C LYS A 409 12.33 23.43 -23.42
N LEU A 410 11.37 24.13 -22.82
CA LEU A 410 11.46 25.56 -22.52
C LEU A 410 12.53 25.90 -21.46
N GLN A 411 12.93 24.95 -20.60
CA GLN A 411 14.09 25.07 -19.70
C GLN A 411 15.43 24.75 -20.39
N GLY A 412 15.44 24.36 -21.67
CA GLY A 412 16.63 23.88 -22.37
C GLY A 412 17.07 22.46 -22.01
N ARG A 413 16.26 21.72 -21.23
CA ARG A 413 16.55 20.34 -20.79
C ARG A 413 16.06 19.34 -21.84
N ILE A 414 16.77 19.33 -22.98
CA ILE A 414 16.32 18.64 -24.19
C ILE A 414 16.18 17.13 -24.00
N ASP A 415 17.11 16.46 -23.32
CA ASP A 415 17.05 15.00 -23.12
C ASP A 415 15.94 14.57 -22.15
N ASP A 416 15.70 15.35 -21.09
CA ASP A 416 14.54 15.16 -20.21
C ASP A 416 13.20 15.37 -20.98
N ALA A 417 13.17 16.34 -21.91
CA ALA A 417 12.00 16.60 -22.75
C ALA A 417 11.74 15.47 -23.75
N ILE A 418 12.80 14.90 -24.35
CA ILE A 418 12.72 13.71 -25.23
C ILE A 418 12.09 12.55 -24.46
N ALA A 419 12.60 12.21 -23.27
CA ALA A 419 12.07 11.12 -22.46
C ALA A 419 10.57 11.33 -22.09
N ALA A 420 10.16 12.57 -21.81
CA ALA A 420 8.75 12.89 -21.56
C ALA A 420 7.87 12.74 -22.82
N TYR A 421 8.35 13.15 -24.00
CA TYR A 421 7.63 12.96 -25.26
C TYR A 421 7.57 11.48 -25.70
N GLU A 422 8.64 10.71 -25.51
CA GLU A 422 8.66 9.27 -25.75
C GLU A 422 7.62 8.56 -24.85
N MET A 423 7.50 8.97 -23.59
CA MET A 423 6.47 8.44 -22.69
C MET A 423 5.04 8.85 -23.11
N ALA A 424 4.84 10.09 -23.56
CA ALA A 424 3.56 10.53 -24.14
C ALA A 424 3.18 9.70 -25.38
N CYS A 425 4.16 9.31 -26.20
CA CYS A 425 3.95 8.41 -27.35
C CYS A 425 3.62 6.98 -26.92
N ALA A 426 4.30 6.47 -25.89
CA ALA A 426 4.16 5.10 -25.40
C ALA A 426 2.79 4.86 -24.74
N VAL A 427 2.35 5.75 -23.84
CA VAL A 427 1.04 5.60 -23.16
C VAL A 427 -0.13 6.09 -24.01
N GLY A 428 0.13 7.01 -24.95
CA GLY A 428 -0.93 7.70 -25.69
C GLY A 428 -1.37 7.06 -27.00
N GLY A 429 -0.67 6.05 -27.53
CA GLY A 429 -1.10 5.30 -28.73
C GLY A 429 -1.33 6.17 -29.97
N GLU A 430 -2.59 6.30 -30.41
CA GLU A 430 -3.02 7.17 -31.52
C GLU A 430 -3.67 8.49 -31.06
N SER A 431 -3.63 8.80 -29.75
CA SER A 431 -4.18 10.05 -29.22
C SER A 431 -3.48 11.28 -29.80
N ARG A 432 -4.21 12.40 -29.85
CA ARG A 432 -3.68 13.69 -30.30
C ARG A 432 -2.43 14.14 -29.52
N ALA A 433 -2.32 13.78 -28.24
CA ALA A 433 -1.15 14.11 -27.43
C ALA A 433 0.08 13.31 -27.85
N ALA A 434 -0.07 11.99 -28.08
CA ALA A 434 0.98 11.16 -28.67
C ALA A 434 1.39 11.62 -30.06
N TRP A 435 0.45 12.12 -30.88
CA TRP A 435 0.76 12.63 -32.21
C TRP A 435 1.62 13.92 -32.16
N HIS A 436 1.23 14.91 -31.34
CA HIS A 436 2.05 16.12 -31.14
C HIS A 436 3.43 15.81 -30.50
N ALA A 437 3.51 14.81 -29.62
CA ALA A 437 4.79 14.35 -29.09
C ALA A 437 5.73 13.77 -30.17
N ARG A 438 5.18 13.11 -31.21
CA ARG A 438 5.98 12.65 -32.37
C ARG A 438 6.49 13.81 -33.22
N GLU A 439 5.66 14.83 -33.48
CA GLU A 439 6.11 16.04 -34.19
C GLU A 439 7.27 16.73 -33.45
N GLU A 440 7.15 16.86 -32.13
CA GLU A 440 8.18 17.45 -31.27
C GLU A 440 9.48 16.64 -31.25
N LEU A 441 9.38 15.29 -31.19
CA LEU A 441 10.55 14.40 -31.30
C LEU A 441 11.22 14.48 -32.67
N GLU A 442 10.46 14.51 -33.76
CA GLU A 442 11.02 14.64 -35.12
C GLU A 442 11.72 16.00 -35.30
N ALA A 443 11.12 17.09 -34.81
CA ALA A 443 11.73 18.42 -34.83
C ALA A 443 13.05 18.47 -34.04
N LEU A 444 13.11 17.85 -32.86
CA LEU A 444 14.34 17.74 -32.07
C LEU A 444 15.39 16.85 -32.74
N ALA A 445 14.98 15.75 -33.40
CA ALA A 445 15.87 14.88 -34.16
C ALA A 445 16.46 15.57 -35.39
N ILE A 446 15.69 16.43 -36.08
CA ILE A 446 16.18 17.27 -37.18
C ILE A 446 17.17 18.31 -36.64
N ALA A 447 16.86 18.98 -35.53
CA ALA A 447 17.73 19.98 -34.91
C ALA A 447 19.07 19.40 -34.39
N ARG A 448 19.11 18.10 -34.06
CA ARG A 448 20.34 17.37 -33.68
C ARG A 448 21.17 16.85 -34.85
N ARG A 449 20.74 17.01 -36.11
CA ARG A 449 21.58 16.61 -37.27
C ARG A 449 22.74 17.59 -37.45
N PRO A 450 23.99 17.11 -37.67
CA PRO A 450 25.08 17.99 -38.04
C PRO A 450 24.78 18.66 -39.39
N PRO A 451 25.24 19.91 -39.62
CA PRO A 451 25.09 20.57 -40.91
C PRO A 451 25.76 19.73 -42.01
N GLN A 452 25.10 19.59 -43.16
CA GLN A 452 25.72 18.87 -44.28
C GLN A 452 27.01 19.60 -44.70
N PRO A 453 28.11 18.87 -44.95
CA PRO A 453 29.29 19.48 -45.56
C PRO A 453 28.90 20.08 -46.92
N PRO A 454 29.52 21.21 -47.33
CA PRO A 454 29.20 21.83 -48.61
C PRO A 454 29.41 20.83 -49.75
N LYS A 455 28.45 20.77 -50.68
CA LYS A 455 28.53 19.87 -51.85
C LYS A 455 29.85 20.11 -52.58
N ALA A 456 30.71 19.10 -52.62
CA ALA A 456 31.96 19.16 -53.36
C ALA A 456 31.68 19.53 -54.83
N PRO A 457 32.51 20.39 -55.45
CA PRO A 457 32.31 20.80 -56.84
C PRO A 457 32.31 19.57 -57.76
N ALA A 458 31.38 19.54 -58.71
CA ALA A 458 31.21 18.40 -59.60
C ALA A 458 32.49 18.15 -60.41
N ARG A 459 33.07 16.94 -60.28
CA ARG A 459 34.23 16.54 -61.09
C ARG A 459 33.86 16.65 -62.58
N PRO A 460 34.68 17.29 -63.43
CA PRO A 460 34.40 17.38 -64.85
C PRO A 460 34.38 15.98 -65.48
N ARG A 461 33.44 15.76 -66.41
CA ARG A 461 33.39 14.52 -67.19
C ARG A 461 34.64 14.42 -68.09
N PRO A 462 35.25 13.23 -68.24
CA PRO A 462 36.37 13.07 -69.17
C PRO A 462 35.93 13.35 -70.61
N ALA A 463 36.74 14.12 -71.34
CA ALA A 463 36.47 14.46 -72.73
C ALA A 463 36.78 13.27 -73.64
N ASN A 464 35.74 12.70 -74.26
CA ASN A 464 35.88 11.53 -75.12
C ASN A 464 36.39 11.96 -76.51
N ARG A 465 37.71 11.82 -76.78
CA ARG A 465 38.28 12.10 -78.10
C ARG A 465 37.91 10.99 -79.09
N SER A 466 37.36 11.39 -80.23
CA SER A 466 36.97 10.50 -81.32
C SER A 466 38.17 9.95 -82.09
N TRP A 467 38.07 8.68 -82.51
CA TRP A 467 38.84 8.15 -83.63
C TRP A 467 37.88 7.61 -84.71
N HIS A 468 38.16 8.03 -85.94
CA HIS A 468 37.64 7.48 -87.20
C HIS A 468 38.21 6.06 -87.42
N ARG A 469 37.73 5.12 -88.26
CA ARG A 469 36.79 5.00 -89.43
C ARG A 469 36.63 3.44 -89.65
N PRO A 470 36.03 2.89 -90.73
CA PRO A 470 34.78 3.16 -91.45
C PRO A 470 33.84 1.91 -91.58
N TRP A 471 32.72 2.09 -92.31
CA TRP A 471 31.81 1.11 -92.97
C TRP A 471 32.39 -0.26 -93.42
N THR A 472 31.63 -1.37 -93.51
CA THR A 472 30.48 -1.64 -94.44
C THR A 472 29.35 -2.58 -93.87
N PRO A 473 28.20 -2.80 -94.56
CA PRO A 473 26.93 -3.15 -93.90
C PRO A 473 26.25 -4.51 -94.23
N SER A 474 25.22 -4.88 -93.46
CA SER A 474 24.09 -5.74 -93.92
C SER A 474 22.74 -5.39 -93.24
N SER A 475 21.64 -5.49 -94.02
CA SER A 475 20.20 -5.57 -93.65
C SER A 475 19.55 -4.70 -92.53
N PHE A 476 18.81 -3.66 -92.96
CA PHE A 476 17.34 -3.43 -92.76
C PHE A 476 16.57 -4.30 -91.71
N ARG A 477 15.56 -3.83 -90.94
CA ARG A 477 14.44 -2.87 -91.22
C ARG A 477 13.84 -2.20 -89.95
N ARG A 478 13.43 -0.92 -90.07
CA ARG A 478 12.17 -0.20 -89.66
C ARG A 478 11.35 -0.69 -88.41
N ARG A 479 10.66 0.15 -87.60
CA ARG A 479 10.33 1.61 -87.58
C ARG A 479 9.70 2.03 -86.21
N ARG A 480 9.74 3.34 -85.85
CA ARG A 480 8.79 4.23 -85.09
C ARG A 480 7.89 3.62 -83.96
N GLY A 481 7.69 4.19 -82.77
CA GLY A 481 7.58 5.61 -82.34
C GLY A 481 6.09 6.03 -82.27
N GLY A 482 5.56 6.88 -81.37
CA GLY A 482 6.10 7.63 -80.22
C GLY A 482 5.04 8.66 -79.71
N GLY A 483 5.23 9.33 -78.57
CA GLY A 483 4.38 10.47 -78.15
C GLY A 483 3.89 10.52 -76.68
N ARG A 484 3.91 11.73 -76.11
CA ARG A 484 3.09 12.26 -74.98
C ARG A 484 2.23 13.42 -75.59
N PRO A 485 1.49 14.33 -74.87
CA PRO A 485 1.32 14.58 -73.42
C PRO A 485 -0.11 15.04 -72.96
N VAL A 486 -0.17 15.66 -71.76
CA VAL A 486 -1.16 16.64 -71.23
C VAL A 486 -2.24 16.10 -70.27
N ALA A 487 -2.68 16.97 -69.35
CA ALA A 487 -3.49 16.73 -68.16
C ALA A 487 -4.90 17.38 -68.24
N GLY A 488 -5.81 17.07 -67.29
CA GLY A 488 -7.11 17.77 -67.21
C GLY A 488 -8.05 17.36 -66.05
N ARG A 489 -8.00 18.13 -64.95
CA ARG A 489 -8.97 18.35 -63.85
C ARG A 489 -10.31 17.55 -63.70
N SER A 490 -10.69 17.43 -62.42
CA SER A 490 -12.05 17.59 -61.81
C SER A 490 -13.19 16.59 -62.07
N GLY A 491 -13.89 16.22 -60.97
CA GLY A 491 -15.37 16.15 -60.98
C GLY A 491 -16.03 15.08 -60.12
N ALA A 492 -16.82 15.52 -59.11
CA ALA A 492 -18.00 14.87 -58.52
C ALA A 492 -17.95 13.44 -57.91
N ARG A 493 -18.57 13.30 -56.71
CA ARG A 493 -19.31 12.07 -56.31
C ARG A 493 -20.73 12.12 -56.91
N PRO A 494 -21.47 11.01 -56.91
CA PRO A 494 -22.42 10.81 -55.80
C PRO A 494 -22.32 9.40 -55.16
N GLU A 495 -23.27 9.08 -54.29
CA GLU A 495 -23.23 7.95 -53.36
C GLU A 495 -24.37 6.94 -53.60
N CYS A 496 -24.32 5.81 -52.88
CA CYS A 496 -25.46 4.97 -52.47
C CYS A 496 -26.37 4.30 -53.53
N THR A 497 -26.35 2.97 -53.50
CA THR A 497 -27.59 2.16 -53.33
C THR A 497 -27.30 1.01 -52.37
N CYS A 498 -28.33 0.52 -51.68
CA CYS A 498 -28.22 -0.49 -50.62
C CYS A 498 -29.39 -1.50 -50.64
N GLY A 499 -29.18 -2.63 -49.98
CA GLY A 499 -30.12 -3.75 -49.83
C GLY A 499 -29.38 -5.06 -50.08
N ARG A 500 -29.21 -6.02 -49.17
CA ARG A 500 -29.98 -6.60 -48.04
C ARG A 500 -30.46 -8.01 -48.41
N ASP A 501 -30.24 -8.89 -47.43
CA ASP A 501 -31.02 -10.09 -47.13
C ASP A 501 -31.18 -11.14 -48.24
N ASP A 502 -30.45 -12.26 -48.13
CA ASP A 502 -31.12 -13.48 -47.66
C ASP A 502 -30.17 -14.44 -46.88
N ARG A 503 -30.71 -15.55 -46.35
CA ARG A 503 -30.11 -16.37 -45.25
C ARG A 503 -29.66 -17.80 -45.64
N ALA A 504 -29.07 -18.47 -44.64
CA ALA A 504 -28.82 -19.92 -44.47
C ALA A 504 -27.49 -20.48 -45.05
N GLU A 505 -26.78 -21.44 -44.42
CA GLU A 505 -26.93 -21.99 -43.04
C GLU A 505 -25.61 -22.60 -42.47
N CYS A 506 -25.66 -22.91 -41.16
CA CYS A 506 -24.82 -23.81 -40.34
C CYS A 506 -23.38 -24.23 -40.76
N ARG A 507 -22.41 -23.77 -39.94
CA ARG A 507 -21.19 -24.52 -39.53
C ARG A 507 -21.58 -25.82 -38.76
N PRO A 508 -20.72 -26.87 -38.63
CA PRO A 508 -19.29 -26.75 -38.31
C PRO A 508 -18.29 -27.75 -38.91
N CYS A 509 -17.01 -27.38 -38.86
CA CYS A 509 -15.87 -28.30 -38.96
C CYS A 509 -15.01 -28.22 -37.68
N ARG A 510 -14.76 -29.36 -37.04
CA ARG A 510 -13.64 -29.59 -36.10
C ARG A 510 -12.75 -30.67 -36.73
N GLY A 511 -11.45 -30.45 -36.86
CA GLY A 511 -10.54 -31.57 -37.19
C GLY A 511 -9.13 -31.23 -37.68
N ARG A 512 -8.15 -31.46 -36.80
CA ARG A 512 -6.81 -32.04 -37.07
C ARG A 512 -5.87 -31.38 -38.12
N GLY A 513 -4.75 -30.85 -37.61
CA GLY A 513 -3.42 -31.43 -37.87
C GLY A 513 -2.57 -30.89 -39.03
N PHE A 514 -1.38 -31.50 -39.16
CA PHE A 514 -0.27 -31.24 -40.10
C PHE A 514 0.49 -29.91 -39.90
N CYS A 515 1.83 -29.83 -40.07
CA CYS A 515 2.90 -30.85 -39.94
C CYS A 515 4.30 -30.15 -39.95
N ASP A 516 5.35 -30.86 -39.48
CA ASP A 516 6.81 -30.82 -39.80
C ASP A 516 7.53 -29.47 -40.14
N VAL A 517 8.85 -29.31 -40.10
CA VAL A 517 10.06 -30.18 -40.12
C VAL A 517 11.15 -29.45 -39.27
N HIS A 518 12.16 -30.02 -38.60
CA HIS A 518 13.27 -30.86 -39.09
C HIS A 518 14.03 -31.59 -37.94
N ARG A 519 14.76 -32.66 -38.31
CA ARG A 519 15.77 -33.45 -37.52
C ARG A 519 17.22 -32.99 -37.87
N PRO A 520 18.33 -33.54 -37.30
CA PRO A 520 18.53 -34.60 -36.27
C PRO A 520 19.40 -34.07 -35.06
N CYS A 521 20.06 -34.80 -34.15
CA CYS A 521 20.48 -36.22 -34.08
C CYS A 521 20.66 -36.79 -32.64
N ARG A 522 21.13 -38.04 -32.57
CA ARG A 522 21.39 -38.96 -31.44
C ARG A 522 22.37 -38.35 -30.39
N SER A 523 22.48 -38.83 -29.14
CA SER A 523 22.34 -40.23 -28.66
C SER A 523 21.84 -40.38 -27.21
N ALA A 524 21.47 -41.61 -26.85
CA ALA A 524 21.15 -42.04 -25.48
C ALA A 524 21.85 -43.39 -25.18
N VAL A 525 22.14 -43.66 -23.90
CA VAL A 525 22.58 -44.97 -23.38
C VAL A 525 21.92 -45.19 -22.02
N ASP A 526 21.28 -46.34 -21.84
CA ASP A 526 20.63 -46.77 -20.59
C ASP A 526 21.60 -47.47 -19.63
N SER A 527 21.31 -47.39 -18.32
CA SER A 527 21.40 -48.53 -17.39
C SER A 527 20.76 -48.22 -16.03
N ARG A 528 20.18 -49.25 -15.38
CA ARG A 528 19.64 -49.17 -14.01
C ARG A 528 20.53 -50.00 -13.02
N PRO A 529 20.11 -50.43 -11.81
CA PRO A 529 20.85 -50.04 -10.60
C PRO A 529 21.44 -51.22 -9.81
N VAL A 530 22.33 -50.93 -8.85
CA VAL A 530 22.87 -51.91 -7.89
C VAL A 530 22.79 -51.37 -6.46
N ARG A 531 22.50 -52.24 -5.48
CA ARG A 531 22.45 -51.93 -4.04
C ARG A 531 23.83 -52.14 -3.39
N GLY A 532 24.22 -51.30 -2.42
CA GLY A 532 25.45 -51.52 -1.64
C GLY A 532 25.60 -50.65 -0.38
N ARG A 533 25.64 -51.31 0.79
CA ARG A 533 26.07 -50.87 2.14
C ARG A 533 26.43 -52.17 2.92
N PRO A 534 27.16 -52.17 4.06
CA PRO A 534 27.80 -51.06 4.80
C PRO A 534 29.28 -51.29 5.22
N ALA A 535 29.96 -50.25 5.74
CA ALA A 535 31.04 -50.29 6.76
C ALA A 535 31.31 -48.84 7.22
N GLN A 536 31.10 -48.45 8.49
CA GLN A 536 31.99 -48.52 9.68
C GLN A 536 33.10 -47.43 9.76
N SER A 537 33.33 -46.95 10.99
CA SER A 537 34.11 -45.74 11.40
C SER A 537 35.42 -46.18 12.14
N PRO A 538 36.20 -45.35 12.92
CA PRO A 538 36.15 -43.90 13.18
C PRO A 538 37.51 -43.13 13.23
N ALA A 539 37.37 -41.83 13.54
CA ALA A 539 38.34 -40.76 13.84
C ALA A 539 39.63 -41.02 14.67
N LEU A 540 40.63 -40.15 14.42
CA LEU A 540 41.52 -39.51 15.41
C LEU A 540 42.13 -38.21 14.80
N ARG A 541 42.72 -37.24 15.51
CA ARG A 541 42.41 -36.41 16.70
C ARG A 541 43.69 -35.59 16.98
N ARG A 542 43.59 -34.27 17.27
CA ARG A 542 44.64 -33.39 17.87
C ARG A 542 45.90 -33.06 17.02
N ALA A 543 46.67 -32.00 17.29
CA ALA A 543 46.39 -30.68 17.92
C ALA A 543 47.59 -29.70 17.83
N LEU A 544 47.29 -28.39 17.98
CA LEU A 544 48.11 -27.31 18.59
C LEU A 544 49.38 -26.74 17.90
N ALA A 545 49.30 -25.41 17.72
CA ALA A 545 50.29 -24.37 18.02
C ALA A 545 51.58 -24.21 17.17
N GLY A 546 51.88 -22.95 16.81
CA GLY A 546 53.14 -22.53 16.18
C GLY A 546 52.99 -21.33 15.24
N ALA A 547 53.29 -20.12 15.73
CA ALA A 547 53.45 -18.89 14.93
C ALA A 547 54.86 -18.31 15.23
N PRO A 548 55.36 -17.25 14.55
CA PRO A 548 54.80 -16.46 13.45
C PRO A 548 55.77 -16.28 12.24
N CYS A 549 55.36 -15.55 11.18
CA CYS A 549 56.20 -14.52 10.52
C CYS A 549 55.48 -13.72 9.41
N ARG A 550 56.06 -12.56 9.07
CA ARG A 550 55.71 -11.60 7.99
C ARG A 550 56.98 -10.76 7.72
N PRO A 551 57.09 -10.01 6.60
CA PRO A 551 56.65 -10.29 5.23
C PRO A 551 57.82 -10.08 4.23
N LEU A 552 57.59 -10.15 2.92
CA LEU A 552 58.39 -9.42 1.92
C LEU A 552 57.56 -9.20 0.63
N ALA A 553 57.95 -8.22 -0.19
CA ALA A 553 57.25 -7.83 -1.42
C ALA A 553 58.19 -7.12 -2.41
N ASP A 554 57.87 -7.19 -3.71
CA ASP A 554 58.43 -6.40 -4.81
C ASP A 554 57.27 -6.10 -5.79
N ARG A 555 57.01 -4.85 -6.20
CA ARG A 555 57.58 -4.09 -7.35
C ARG A 555 57.17 -4.63 -8.73
N ALA A 556 56.93 -3.83 -9.79
CA ALA A 556 56.67 -2.39 -10.01
C ALA A 556 56.00 -2.28 -11.44
N ALA A 557 55.71 -1.16 -12.14
CA ALA A 557 56.16 0.24 -12.08
C ALA A 557 55.33 1.14 -13.08
N HIS A 558 55.26 2.47 -12.85
CA HIS A 558 55.20 3.62 -13.81
C HIS A 558 54.18 3.66 -14.99
N ALA A 559 53.75 4.78 -15.61
CA ALA A 559 53.85 6.26 -15.47
C ALA A 559 52.84 6.90 -16.50
N GLU A 560 52.62 8.21 -16.76
CA GLU A 560 52.50 9.55 -16.09
C GLU A 560 51.84 10.51 -17.18
N THR A 561 51.68 11.86 -17.18
CA THR A 561 52.15 13.02 -16.37
C THR A 561 51.18 14.25 -16.52
N ALA A 562 51.27 15.22 -15.59
CA ALA A 562 50.92 16.67 -15.55
C ALA A 562 50.18 17.46 -16.68
N LEU A 563 49.38 18.48 -16.28
CA LEU A 563 49.64 19.92 -16.53
C LEU A 563 48.67 20.89 -15.76
N CYS A 564 48.97 22.20 -15.75
CA CYS A 564 48.38 23.21 -14.84
C CYS A 564 47.62 24.37 -15.53
N GLY A 565 46.75 25.08 -14.78
CA GLY A 565 46.21 26.40 -15.13
C GLY A 565 45.27 26.99 -14.05
N GLY A 566 45.30 28.30 -13.79
CA GLY A 566 44.45 28.93 -12.76
C GLY A 566 44.48 30.47 -12.70
N ARG A 567 43.59 31.06 -11.89
CA ARG A 567 43.38 32.49 -11.47
C ARG A 567 42.28 32.51 -10.39
N GLY A 568 42.23 33.37 -9.36
CA GLY A 568 43.19 34.36 -8.83
C GLY A 568 42.54 35.42 -7.91
N GLY A 569 43.13 35.71 -6.74
CA GLY A 569 42.73 36.78 -5.79
C GLY A 569 41.90 36.32 -4.58
N ALA A 570 42.04 36.86 -3.35
CA ALA A 570 42.95 37.91 -2.84
C ALA A 570 43.29 37.73 -1.34
N ALA A 571 44.14 38.62 -0.78
CA ALA A 571 44.76 38.56 0.56
C ALA A 571 43.81 39.01 1.73
N ALA A 572 44.17 39.04 3.03
CA ALA A 572 45.49 39.08 3.69
C ALA A 572 45.51 38.45 5.12
N ALA A 573 46.62 38.60 5.86
CA ALA A 573 46.97 37.81 7.04
C ALA A 573 47.23 38.61 8.34
N ALA A 574 47.17 37.91 9.48
CA ALA A 574 47.70 38.33 10.79
C ALA A 574 48.28 37.11 11.56
N ARG A 575 49.10 37.34 12.60
CA ARG A 575 49.95 36.30 13.25
C ARG A 575 49.52 35.94 14.68
N CYS A 576 49.87 34.73 15.12
CA CYS A 576 49.93 34.34 16.55
C CYS A 576 51.15 35.00 17.26
N PRO A 577 51.27 34.91 18.61
CA PRO A 577 51.94 33.73 19.20
C PRO A 577 51.56 33.31 20.66
N ALA A 578 51.86 32.03 20.96
CA ALA A 578 52.39 31.45 22.22
C ALA A 578 51.57 31.33 23.54
N GLY A 579 51.73 30.15 24.18
CA GLY A 579 51.47 29.86 25.61
C GLY A 579 50.13 29.15 25.93
N GLY A 580 50.03 28.09 26.74
CA GLY A 580 51.07 27.18 27.30
C GLY A 580 50.72 26.62 28.70
N ARG A 581 50.92 25.31 28.95
CA ARG A 581 50.70 24.54 30.22
C ARG A 581 49.20 24.26 30.56
N HIS A 582 48.80 23.21 31.30
CA HIS A 582 49.47 21.99 31.84
C HIS A 582 48.45 20.84 32.11
N GLN A 583 48.93 19.58 32.05
CA GLN A 583 48.81 18.44 33.02
C GLN A 583 47.61 18.33 34.02
N ARG A 584 47.14 17.15 34.52
CA ARG A 584 47.51 15.71 34.42
C ARG A 584 46.37 14.79 34.98
N GLN A 585 46.45 13.47 34.67
CA GLN A 585 46.06 12.24 35.44
C GLN A 585 44.83 12.26 36.42
N ARG A 586 43.83 11.36 36.38
CA ARG A 586 43.72 9.85 36.39
C ARG A 586 43.56 9.20 37.79
N ALA A 587 42.67 8.19 37.85
CA ALA A 587 42.32 7.28 38.96
C ALA A 587 41.49 7.88 40.13
N GLY A 588 40.63 7.11 40.83
CA GLY A 588 40.12 5.75 40.55
C GLY A 588 39.40 5.08 41.74
N ALA A 589 38.52 4.11 41.47
CA ALA A 589 37.84 3.20 42.42
C ALA A 589 36.92 3.86 43.51
N ALA A 590 36.16 3.12 44.33
CA ALA A 590 35.16 2.06 44.07
C ALA A 590 34.35 1.73 45.35
N ALA A 591 33.11 1.23 45.18
CA ALA A 591 32.40 0.28 46.08
C ALA A 591 31.87 0.69 47.49
N ARG A 592 30.57 0.36 47.72
CA ARG A 592 29.92 -0.05 49.01
C ARG A 592 29.72 1.05 50.10
N ARG A 593 28.75 0.97 51.04
CA ARG A 593 27.47 0.22 51.22
C ARG A 593 26.67 0.86 52.39
N CYS A 594 25.35 0.60 52.47
CA CYS A 594 24.49 0.74 53.67
C CYS A 594 24.26 2.20 54.21
N CYS A 595 23.31 2.53 55.10
CA CYS A 595 21.92 2.03 55.37
C CYS A 595 21.19 3.07 56.27
N ALA A 596 19.90 2.83 56.58
CA ALA A 596 19.00 3.63 57.47
C ALA A 596 18.58 5.00 56.89
N ARG A 597 17.29 5.30 56.67
CA ARG A 597 16.10 5.40 57.57
C ARG A 597 16.07 6.70 58.39
N GLY A 598 15.17 7.61 58.05
CA GLY A 598 14.92 8.87 58.77
C GLY A 598 13.78 9.72 58.18
N ARG A 599 12.52 9.37 58.51
CA ARG A 599 11.35 10.28 58.49
C ARG A 599 11.20 10.86 59.92
N PRO A 600 10.47 11.99 60.16
CA PRO A 600 9.23 12.37 59.49
C PRO A 600 9.04 13.87 59.19
N ASP A 601 7.84 14.22 58.71
CA ASP A 601 7.32 15.57 58.53
C ASP A 601 7.30 16.41 59.81
N THR A 602 7.45 17.74 59.68
CA THR A 602 6.50 18.77 60.18
C THR A 602 6.95 20.16 59.73
N GLY A 603 6.02 21.08 59.43
CA GLY A 603 6.37 22.45 59.06
C GLY A 603 5.26 23.24 58.36
N ARG A 604 4.46 23.99 59.12
CA ARG A 604 3.41 24.87 58.57
C ARG A 604 3.92 26.31 58.35
N GLY A 605 3.71 26.82 57.14
CA GLY A 605 2.96 28.08 56.94
C GLY A 605 3.72 29.42 56.91
N ALA A 606 2.90 30.47 56.77
CA ALA A 606 3.20 31.91 56.80
C ALA A 606 4.11 32.48 55.68
N ALA A 607 3.48 33.11 54.68
CA ALA A 607 4.14 34.08 53.80
C ALA A 607 4.20 35.48 54.44
N ARG A 608 5.19 36.30 54.06
CA ARG A 608 5.17 37.77 54.19
C ARG A 608 5.96 38.43 53.05
N GLN A 609 5.41 39.55 52.55
CA GLN A 609 6.00 40.54 51.63
C GLN A 609 6.87 41.56 52.46
N PRO A 610 7.33 42.77 52.01
CA PRO A 610 6.93 43.58 50.84
C PRO A 610 7.97 44.53 50.19
N LEU A 611 7.46 45.45 49.34
CA LEU A 611 8.05 46.73 48.84
C LEU A 611 9.02 46.64 47.64
N SER A 612 9.16 47.66 46.75
CA SER A 612 8.62 49.05 46.73
C SER A 612 8.26 49.57 45.30
N ALA A 613 7.75 50.82 45.25
CA ALA A 613 7.22 51.60 44.12
C ALA A 613 8.28 52.08 43.08
N ALA A 614 8.01 52.85 42.01
CA ALA A 614 6.91 53.78 41.63
C ALA A 614 6.76 53.86 40.07
N ALA A 615 6.23 54.87 39.33
CA ALA A 615 5.82 56.27 39.57
C ALA A 615 4.92 56.86 38.42
N VAL A 616 4.60 58.17 38.51
CA VAL A 616 4.15 59.14 37.46
C VAL A 616 2.65 59.25 37.08
N ARG A 617 2.21 60.53 37.05
CA ARG A 617 0.91 61.19 36.76
C ARG A 617 0.26 60.76 35.42
N ALA A 618 -1.08 60.65 35.23
CA ALA A 618 -2.25 61.50 35.56
C ALA A 618 -2.44 62.73 34.63
N ALA A 619 -3.62 63.10 34.12
CA ALA A 619 -4.99 62.50 34.13
C ALA A 619 -5.97 63.24 33.15
N ARG A 620 -7.27 62.84 33.15
CA ARG A 620 -8.48 63.39 32.46
C ARG A 620 -8.84 62.66 31.15
N ARG A 621 -10.11 62.31 30.85
CA ARG A 621 -11.44 62.54 31.47
C ARG A 621 -12.37 61.33 31.19
N GLY A 622 -13.38 61.07 32.05
CA GLY A 622 -14.47 60.11 31.77
C GLY A 622 -14.71 59.05 32.86
N ARG A 623 -15.95 58.98 33.39
CA ARG A 623 -16.48 58.04 34.40
C ARG A 623 -17.94 57.70 34.00
N PRO A 624 -18.58 56.62 34.50
CA PRO A 624 -18.07 55.47 35.24
C PRO A 624 -18.64 54.08 34.80
N HIS A 625 -18.17 53.02 35.49
CA HIS A 625 -18.83 51.72 35.76
C HIS A 625 -20.19 51.89 36.54
N PRO A 626 -21.01 50.85 36.88
CA PRO A 626 -20.60 49.45 37.15
C PRO A 626 -21.59 48.26 36.94
N CYS A 627 -21.01 47.08 37.18
CA CYS A 627 -21.56 45.89 37.85
C CYS A 627 -22.58 44.92 37.19
N GLN A 628 -22.41 43.67 37.61
CA GLN A 628 -23.21 42.47 37.35
C GLN A 628 -24.29 42.31 38.45
N ARG A 629 -25.40 41.62 38.17
CA ARG A 629 -25.66 40.27 38.73
C ARG A 629 -26.97 39.61 38.28
N SER A 630 -26.86 38.29 38.18
CA SER A 630 -27.84 37.20 38.26
C SER A 630 -29.27 37.46 38.77
N ALA A 631 -30.28 36.86 38.11
CA ALA A 631 -31.29 35.98 38.74
C ALA A 631 -32.19 35.26 37.70
N ARG A 632 -32.93 34.23 38.15
CA ARG A 632 -33.97 33.47 37.39
C ARG A 632 -35.36 34.05 37.68
N LEU A 633 -36.32 33.91 36.76
CA LEU A 633 -37.53 33.07 36.94
C LEU A 633 -38.51 33.12 35.74
N SER A 634 -39.44 32.17 35.72
CA SER A 634 -40.47 31.95 34.70
C SER A 634 -41.79 32.66 35.01
N LEU A 635 -42.62 32.93 34.00
CA LEU A 635 -44.09 32.90 34.06
C LEU A 635 -44.71 32.84 32.64
N ALA A 636 -46.05 32.77 32.51
CA ALA A 636 -46.70 32.14 31.34
C ALA A 636 -48.00 32.82 30.84
N LEU A 637 -48.51 32.29 29.70
CA LEU A 637 -49.88 32.47 29.13
C LEU A 637 -50.16 33.85 28.46
N PRO A 638 -51.21 34.02 27.60
CA PRO A 638 -52.50 33.30 27.54
C PRO A 638 -52.99 32.77 26.16
N ARG A 639 -54.24 32.25 26.13
CA ARG A 639 -54.98 31.66 24.99
C ARG A 639 -56.28 32.41 24.68
N ARG A 640 -56.72 32.46 23.40
CA ARG A 640 -58.11 32.49 22.85
C ARG A 640 -58.03 32.00 21.38
N ARG A 641 -58.75 30.97 20.90
CA ARG A 641 -60.19 30.86 20.50
C ARG A 641 -60.61 31.88 19.39
N ALA A 642 -61.34 31.54 18.31
CA ALA A 642 -61.76 30.25 17.69
C ALA A 642 -62.46 30.47 16.30
N ARG A 643 -62.86 29.39 15.59
CA ARG A 643 -63.64 29.29 14.31
C ARG A 643 -62.81 29.43 13.01
N GLY A 644 -63.05 28.68 11.91
CA GLY A 644 -63.89 27.47 11.71
C GLY A 644 -64.11 27.07 10.23
N ARG A 645 -64.51 25.80 9.97
CA ARG A 645 -64.84 25.16 8.65
C ARG A 645 -63.63 24.90 7.71
N SER A 646 -63.58 23.85 6.85
CA SER A 646 -64.37 22.60 6.73
C SER A 646 -63.61 21.47 5.97
N ARG A 647 -64.17 20.25 6.00
CA ARG A 647 -63.63 18.93 5.52
C ARG A 647 -63.70 18.77 3.97
N PRO A 648 -63.01 17.78 3.33
CA PRO A 648 -63.36 16.35 3.46
C PRO A 648 -62.18 15.34 3.49
N VAL A 649 -62.52 14.05 3.67
CA VAL A 649 -61.61 12.89 3.82
C VAL A 649 -62.03 11.75 2.90
N ARG A 650 -61.07 11.03 2.28
CA ARG A 650 -61.26 9.68 1.73
C ARG A 650 -60.51 8.68 2.64
N ARG A 651 -61.24 7.88 3.43
CA ARG A 651 -61.79 6.53 3.12
C ARG A 651 -60.71 5.43 3.08
N GLN A 652 -60.50 4.80 4.24
CA GLN A 652 -60.00 3.43 4.34
C GLN A 652 -61.14 2.43 3.96
N ARG A 653 -60.78 1.16 3.69
CA ARG A 653 -61.72 0.03 3.61
C ARG A 653 -61.19 -1.18 4.43
N PRO A 654 -62.05 -2.15 4.80
CA PRO A 654 -61.91 -2.85 6.08
C PRO A 654 -61.29 -4.26 6.02
N ARG A 655 -60.97 -4.80 7.20
CA ARG A 655 -60.75 -6.24 7.44
C ARG A 655 -62.10 -6.99 7.54
N PRO A 656 -62.21 -8.24 7.09
CA PRO A 656 -63.27 -9.15 7.53
C PRO A 656 -62.98 -9.74 8.93
N ARG A 657 -64.00 -10.32 9.57
CA ARG A 657 -63.92 -11.13 10.80
C ARG A 657 -64.69 -12.44 10.65
N GLY A 658 -64.12 -13.52 11.16
CA GLY A 658 -64.86 -14.59 11.85
C GLY A 658 -65.47 -15.74 11.03
N SER A 659 -64.90 -16.93 11.23
CA SER A 659 -65.59 -18.23 11.15
C SER A 659 -65.06 -19.14 12.29
N ALA A 660 -65.87 -20.10 12.74
CA ALA A 660 -65.70 -20.82 14.00
C ALA A 660 -64.49 -21.80 14.08
N PRO A 661 -64.04 -22.21 15.28
CA PRO A 661 -62.97 -23.20 15.46
C PRO A 661 -63.47 -24.65 15.38
N CYS A 662 -62.70 -25.53 14.73
CA CYS A 662 -62.90 -26.98 14.80
C CYS A 662 -62.21 -27.60 16.03
N ARG A 663 -62.76 -28.72 16.50
CA ARG A 663 -62.40 -29.37 17.78
C ARG A 663 -61.20 -30.32 17.65
N ARG A 664 -60.53 -30.56 18.78
CA ARG A 664 -59.73 -31.78 19.00
C ARG A 664 -60.61 -33.04 18.85
N PRO A 665 -60.07 -34.15 18.33
CA PRO A 665 -60.22 -35.46 18.95
C PRO A 665 -59.08 -35.70 19.96
N ALA A 666 -59.32 -36.51 20.98
CA ALA A 666 -58.30 -37.01 21.89
C ALA A 666 -58.22 -38.53 21.80
N GLY A 667 -57.03 -39.08 22.02
CA GLY A 667 -56.81 -40.52 22.24
C GLY A 667 -56.60 -41.35 20.97
N ARG A 668 -55.37 -41.87 20.83
CA ARG A 668 -55.06 -43.21 21.35
C ARG A 668 -53.60 -43.27 21.82
N ARG A 669 -53.36 -44.07 22.87
CA ARG A 669 -52.07 -44.69 23.11
C ARG A 669 -52.07 -46.02 22.34
N ASP A 670 -50.91 -46.50 21.92
CA ASP A 670 -50.42 -47.80 22.40
C ASP A 670 -48.89 -47.92 22.24
N PRO A 671 -48.21 -48.83 22.97
CA PRO A 671 -46.76 -48.95 23.02
C PRO A 671 -46.20 -50.22 22.35
N ARG A 672 -44.87 -50.42 22.48
CA ARG A 672 -44.05 -51.60 22.13
C ARG A 672 -43.62 -51.73 20.66
N SER A 673 -42.36 -51.38 20.42
CA SER A 673 -41.28 -52.38 20.27
C SER A 673 -39.94 -51.70 20.56
#